data_AF-A0A545UP37-F1
#
_entry.id   AF-A0A545UP37-F1
#
_cell.length_a   1.000
_cell.length_b   1.000
_cell.length_c   1.000
_cell.angle_alpha   90.00
_cell.angle_beta   90.00
_cell.angle_gamma   90.00
#
_symmetry.space_group_name_H-M   'P 1'
#
loop_
_entity.id
_entity.type
_entity.pdbx_description
1 polymer ?
#
loop_
_entity_poly.entity_id
_entity_poly.type
_entity_poly.pdbx_seq_one_letter_code
_entity_poly.pdbx_strand_id
1 'polypeptide(L)'
;MKLGNWMFWRPNERRVLLMGLDYAGKTTLLYRWLLNKTVEAIPTVGFNVETIKYPAGYAFEVWDVGGCDKIRPLYRHYFQNTELIIFLHNCADMDRFDEQLDLLRNFIPDEELRHVPVLVVLTVQDLMEPATKDEDMAKIMAAYQDMAVSCRRPAPLRIFNSPGFSATTTENPNIILDELVKMITDEHGGSSFSPKTNKSSDSKVSGAATGGSDAERAKAMADTDVTTTDDFWRTFEDGTLEPWDHYHHLKAGFFVLVEAFEQGGGVLDAAETFIRHLERLRAGNPQRFRNTTHRTMTIFWLAQLHVAASSYIHSSDIKRALRRDDFKAVVLNSPQLTDGRLWSEYYSKGALFNQEAKDCWCLPDLRPLPSVAAGKRQKAGHAPTATVADADRLIGFGLTVVQQTMSSKARRGPIVKAALDALMSSTMRERTVTTAIPPYSETQAYFWVQLVHAAIATATTPGANKTASLQWSGSVESLTLPALKALFGITGDEWREHYSAKLWESLGARMQFQPPDKKPLPNVIAVSDHTRVGAARGAMARSYAAEDEPRSELPPPKDLAVMAAVLAQELADGSGSDHGRMIQALFRTLQPSVEDRGQDPRGHRKRRSLAIAEGLELPCPGIIDGSTQRMFWVQQVLLAVESFEGADFGDFIRSNVHLAYKDLPLVHYSPMLWASQEAKAVYLGPDRKSLSSFII
;
A
#
# COMPACT_ATOMS: atom_id res chain seq x y z
N MET A 1 29.27 23.78 -8.63
CA MET A 1 29.49 22.42 -8.09
C MET A 1 28.12 21.85 -7.74
N LYS A 2 27.68 20.83 -8.47
CA LYS A 2 26.30 20.29 -8.42
C LYS A 2 26.22 19.16 -7.39
N LEU A 3 25.33 19.33 -6.42
CA LEU A 3 25.04 18.42 -5.31
C LEU A 3 24.14 17.25 -5.77
N GLY A 4 24.57 16.53 -6.82
CA GLY A 4 23.92 15.33 -7.35
C GLY A 4 24.76 14.06 -7.22
N ASN A 5 25.84 14.12 -6.44
CA ASN A 5 26.86 13.06 -6.38
C ASN A 5 26.96 12.35 -5.02
N TRP A 6 25.96 12.48 -4.13
CA TRP A 6 26.09 11.91 -2.80
C TRP A 6 24.78 11.32 -2.26
N MET A 7 24.31 10.21 -2.86
CA MET A 7 23.68 9.09 -2.13
C MET A 7 23.43 7.83 -3.01
N PHE A 8 23.46 7.93 -4.35
CA PHE A 8 23.14 6.79 -5.24
C PHE A 8 24.16 6.48 -6.34
N TRP A 9 25.33 7.11 -6.35
CA TRP A 9 26.43 6.64 -7.20
C TRP A 9 27.22 5.56 -6.47
N ARG A 10 26.84 4.30 -6.66
CA ARG A 10 27.81 3.20 -6.64
C ARG A 10 28.28 3.05 -8.08
N PRO A 11 29.54 3.38 -8.43
CA PRO A 11 29.99 3.49 -9.83
C PRO A 11 29.85 2.21 -10.68
N ASN A 12 29.42 1.09 -10.09
CA ASN A 12 29.31 -0.21 -10.73
C ASN A 12 27.92 -0.88 -10.52
N GLU A 13 26.91 -0.15 -10.04
CA GLU A 13 25.54 -0.66 -10.00
C GLU A 13 24.85 -0.42 -11.35
N ARG A 14 24.26 -1.47 -11.92
CA ARG A 14 23.70 -1.48 -13.28
C ARG A 14 22.26 -1.99 -13.26
N ARG A 15 21.35 -1.25 -13.88
CA ARG A 15 19.94 -1.68 -13.98
C ARG A 15 19.73 -2.65 -15.15
N VAL A 16 19.25 -3.85 -14.84
CA VAL A 16 19.01 -4.94 -15.80
C VAL A 16 17.52 -5.25 -15.88
N LEU A 17 16.96 -5.23 -17.08
CA LEU A 17 15.58 -5.66 -17.34
C LEU A 17 15.56 -7.11 -17.83
N LEU A 18 14.90 -7.99 -17.09
CA LEU A 18 14.76 -9.41 -17.43
C LEU A 18 13.39 -9.64 -18.10
N MET A 19 13.41 -9.95 -19.39
CA MET A 19 12.25 -10.10 -20.27
C MET A 19 12.13 -11.51 -20.88
N GLY A 20 10.95 -11.84 -21.37
CA GLY A 20 10.63 -13.14 -22.01
C GLY A 20 9.23 -13.61 -21.64
N LEU A 21 8.66 -14.56 -22.38
CA LEU A 21 7.29 -15.05 -22.08
C LEU A 21 7.20 -15.68 -20.69
N ASP A 22 5.96 -15.88 -20.23
CA ASP A 22 5.66 -16.72 -19.08
C ASP A 22 6.28 -18.11 -19.23
N TYR A 23 6.80 -18.65 -18.13
CA TYR A 23 7.54 -19.91 -18.08
C TYR A 23 8.89 -19.95 -18.81
N ALA A 24 9.42 -18.81 -19.27
CA ALA A 24 10.80 -18.74 -19.80
C ALA A 24 11.91 -18.88 -18.72
N GLY A 25 11.57 -19.09 -17.45
CA GLY A 25 12.55 -19.32 -16.38
C GLY A 25 13.16 -18.05 -15.75
N LYS A 26 12.56 -16.87 -15.98
CA LYS A 26 13.07 -15.57 -15.50
C LYS A 26 13.25 -15.51 -13.98
N THR A 27 12.18 -15.76 -13.25
CA THR A 27 12.14 -15.76 -11.79
C THR A 27 13.01 -16.87 -11.19
N THR A 28 13.02 -18.05 -11.83
CA THR A 28 13.91 -19.15 -11.45
C THR A 28 15.38 -18.74 -11.56
N LEU A 29 15.76 -18.08 -12.66
CA LEU A 29 17.12 -17.59 -12.87
C LEU A 29 17.50 -16.51 -11.83
N LEU A 30 16.60 -15.56 -11.57
CA LEU A 30 16.78 -14.51 -10.56
C LEU A 30 17.09 -15.10 -9.17
N TYR A 31 16.25 -16.04 -8.69
CA TYR A 31 16.47 -16.67 -7.40
C TYR A 31 17.64 -17.64 -7.38
N ARG A 32 17.98 -18.25 -8.52
CA ARG A 32 19.19 -19.05 -8.62
C ARG A 32 20.44 -18.17 -8.38
N TRP A 33 20.46 -16.92 -8.87
CA TRP A 33 21.52 -15.96 -8.55
C TRP A 33 21.48 -15.49 -7.09
N LEU A 34 20.28 -15.22 -6.55
CA LEU A 34 20.14 -14.64 -5.20
C LEU A 34 20.42 -15.65 -4.08
N LEU A 35 19.90 -16.87 -4.21
CA LEU A 35 19.85 -17.87 -3.14
C LEU A 35 20.78 -19.07 -3.38
N ASN A 36 21.36 -19.18 -4.58
CA ASN A 36 22.14 -20.34 -5.03
C ASN A 36 21.39 -21.67 -4.85
N LYS A 37 20.06 -21.65 -4.94
CA LYS A 37 19.16 -22.81 -4.84
C LYS A 37 18.10 -22.75 -5.91
N THR A 38 17.64 -23.92 -6.36
CA THR A 38 16.48 -24.01 -7.25
C THR A 38 15.24 -23.87 -6.39
N VAL A 39 14.44 -22.84 -6.67
CA VAL A 39 13.16 -22.58 -6.03
C VAL A 39 12.07 -22.74 -7.08
N GLU A 40 10.97 -23.38 -6.71
CA GLU A 40 9.79 -23.43 -7.58
C GLU A 40 9.15 -22.05 -7.64
N ALA A 41 9.13 -21.47 -8.84
CA ALA A 41 8.60 -20.13 -9.04
C ALA A 41 7.11 -20.21 -9.38
N ILE A 42 6.29 -19.48 -8.62
CA ILE A 42 4.94 -19.10 -9.03
C ILE A 42 5.05 -18.08 -10.17
N PRO A 43 4.17 -18.10 -11.20
CA PRO A 43 4.20 -17.10 -12.25
C PRO A 43 4.19 -15.67 -11.69
N THR A 44 5.22 -14.89 -12.03
CA THR A 44 5.34 -13.51 -11.56
C THR A 44 4.21 -12.67 -12.12
N VAL A 45 3.40 -12.14 -11.21
CA VAL A 45 2.39 -11.13 -11.50
C VAL A 45 3.11 -9.78 -11.34
N GLY A 46 3.38 -9.07 -12.43
CA GLY A 46 3.91 -7.69 -12.36
C GLY A 46 5.41 -7.64 -12.49
N PHE A 47 6.12 -7.32 -11.41
CA PHE A 47 7.57 -7.43 -11.39
C PHE A 47 8.10 -7.81 -10.01
N ASN A 48 9.35 -8.30 -9.99
CA ASN A 48 10.19 -8.43 -8.83
C ASN A 48 11.51 -7.67 -9.06
N VAL A 49 12.05 -7.03 -8.03
CA VAL A 49 13.37 -6.34 -8.10
C VAL A 49 14.29 -6.92 -7.04
N GLU A 50 15.44 -7.40 -7.47
CA GLU A 50 16.49 -7.90 -6.57
C GLU A 50 17.85 -7.37 -7.00
N THR A 51 18.71 -7.07 -6.03
CA THR A 51 20.10 -6.67 -6.31
C THR A 51 21.04 -7.86 -6.19
N ILE A 52 21.60 -8.29 -7.32
CA ILE A 52 22.61 -9.36 -7.38
C ILE A 52 24.00 -8.75 -7.27
N LYS A 53 24.75 -9.14 -6.24
CA LYS A 53 26.16 -8.76 -6.10
C LYS A 53 27.01 -9.70 -6.93
N TYR A 54 27.78 -9.15 -7.86
CA TYR A 54 28.67 -9.92 -8.72
C TYR A 54 30.14 -9.70 -8.31
N PRO A 55 30.99 -10.76 -8.31
CA PRO A 55 32.44 -10.63 -8.13
C PRO A 55 33.04 -9.62 -9.12
N ALA A 56 34.17 -8.98 -8.84
CA ALA A 56 34.70 -7.85 -9.62
C ALA A 56 33.99 -6.49 -9.42
N GLY A 57 33.16 -6.37 -8.38
CA GLY A 57 32.69 -5.09 -7.86
C GLY A 57 31.47 -4.52 -8.58
N TYR A 58 30.79 -5.30 -9.41
CA TYR A 58 29.50 -4.96 -10.02
C TYR A 58 28.33 -5.33 -9.11
N ALA A 59 27.25 -4.56 -9.21
CA ALA A 59 25.94 -4.91 -8.67
C ALA A 59 24.90 -4.79 -9.78
N PHE A 60 24.04 -5.78 -9.92
CA PHE A 60 22.96 -5.77 -10.90
C PHE A 60 21.63 -5.62 -10.19
N GLU A 61 20.93 -4.51 -10.41
CA GLU A 61 19.54 -4.37 -10.00
C GLU A 61 18.67 -5.00 -11.08
N VAL A 62 18.20 -6.22 -10.84
CA VAL A 62 17.48 -7.02 -11.82
C VAL A 62 15.98 -6.84 -11.64
N TRP A 63 15.32 -6.33 -12.67
CA TRP A 63 13.88 -6.17 -12.77
C TRP A 63 13.29 -7.36 -13.54
N ASP A 64 12.80 -8.38 -12.82
CA ASP A 64 12.07 -9.52 -13.38
C ASP A 64 10.62 -9.14 -13.61
N VAL A 65 10.19 -9.02 -14.87
CA VAL A 65 8.83 -8.60 -15.22
C VAL A 65 8.02 -9.80 -15.70
N GLY A 66 6.81 -9.98 -15.18
CA GLY A 66 5.92 -11.06 -15.53
C GLY A 66 5.65 -11.15 -17.04
N GLY A 67 5.70 -12.36 -17.60
CA GLY A 67 5.66 -12.58 -19.06
C GLY A 67 4.30 -12.98 -19.63
N CYS A 68 3.24 -12.98 -18.81
CA CYS A 68 1.90 -13.32 -19.27
C CYS A 68 1.36 -12.27 -20.25
N ASP A 69 0.63 -12.70 -21.29
CA ASP A 69 0.12 -11.84 -22.37
C ASP A 69 -0.42 -10.49 -21.92
N LYS A 70 -1.32 -10.50 -20.93
CA LYS A 70 -2.05 -9.30 -20.49
C LYS A 70 -1.20 -8.31 -19.68
N ILE A 71 -0.06 -8.74 -19.15
CA ILE A 71 0.84 -7.87 -18.38
C ILE A 71 2.03 -7.38 -19.20
N ARG A 72 2.27 -7.93 -20.41
CA ARG A 72 3.33 -7.47 -21.33
C ARG A 72 3.24 -5.99 -21.72
N PRO A 73 2.05 -5.37 -21.88
CA PRO A 73 1.98 -3.92 -22.11
C PRO A 73 2.69 -3.10 -21.02
N LEU A 74 2.81 -3.63 -19.80
CA LEU A 74 3.50 -2.98 -18.70
C LEU A 74 5.02 -2.87 -18.91
N TYR A 75 5.60 -3.65 -19.83
CA TYR A 75 7.05 -3.64 -20.11
C TYR A 75 7.57 -2.23 -20.38
N ARG A 76 6.80 -1.43 -21.13
CA ARG A 76 7.15 -0.05 -21.48
C ARG A 76 7.42 0.84 -20.28
N HIS A 77 6.77 0.57 -19.15
CA HIS A 77 6.97 1.36 -17.93
C HIS A 77 8.30 1.06 -17.23
N TYR A 78 8.95 -0.05 -17.56
CA TYR A 78 10.25 -0.43 -16.99
C TYR A 78 11.43 -0.06 -17.90
N PHE A 79 11.18 0.50 -19.10
CA PHE A 79 12.26 0.83 -20.05
C PHE A 79 13.12 2.00 -19.59
N GLN A 80 12.51 3.01 -18.98
CA GLN A 80 13.23 4.18 -18.49
C GLN A 80 14.36 3.78 -17.54
N ASN A 81 15.55 4.34 -17.76
CA ASN A 81 16.78 4.05 -17.00
C ASN A 81 17.25 2.58 -17.05
N THR A 82 16.75 1.74 -17.97
CA THR A 82 17.32 0.41 -18.19
C THR A 82 18.67 0.53 -18.89
N GLU A 83 19.71 -0.12 -18.34
CA GLU A 83 21.05 -0.11 -18.92
C GLU A 83 21.36 -1.38 -19.70
N LEU A 84 20.74 -2.51 -19.35
CA LEU A 84 20.95 -3.81 -20.00
C LEU A 84 19.62 -4.58 -20.06
N ILE A 85 19.45 -5.37 -21.13
CA ILE A 85 18.32 -6.31 -21.25
C ILE A 85 18.84 -7.74 -21.31
N ILE A 86 18.21 -8.62 -20.54
CA ILE A 86 18.30 -10.07 -20.72
C ILE A 86 16.94 -10.54 -21.25
N PHE A 87 16.92 -11.17 -22.42
CA PHE A 87 15.72 -11.80 -22.97
C PHE A 87 15.84 -13.32 -22.92
N LEU A 88 15.02 -13.99 -22.12
CA LEU A 88 15.00 -15.46 -22.05
C LEU A 88 14.07 -16.05 -23.11
N HIS A 89 14.61 -16.93 -23.94
CA HIS A 89 13.86 -17.74 -24.89
C HIS A 89 13.75 -19.18 -24.38
N ASN A 90 12.52 -19.68 -24.22
CA ASN A 90 12.24 -21.06 -23.85
C ASN A 90 12.34 -21.95 -25.09
N CYS A 91 13.45 -22.69 -25.20
CA CYS A 91 13.75 -23.54 -26.35
C CYS A 91 12.84 -24.78 -26.44
N ALA A 92 12.19 -25.18 -25.34
CA ALA A 92 11.27 -26.33 -25.33
C ALA A 92 9.84 -25.94 -25.75
N ASP A 93 9.56 -24.65 -25.95
CA ASP A 93 8.22 -24.13 -26.26
C ASP A 93 8.11 -23.67 -27.72
N MET A 94 8.17 -24.65 -28.62
CA MET A 94 8.10 -24.42 -30.06
C MET A 94 6.71 -24.00 -30.53
N ASP A 95 5.65 -24.31 -29.77
CA ASP A 95 4.27 -23.89 -30.06
C ASP A 95 4.12 -22.36 -30.03
N ARG A 96 4.89 -21.70 -29.16
CA ARG A 96 4.92 -20.23 -29.01
C ARG A 96 6.17 -19.60 -29.61
N PHE A 97 6.85 -20.28 -30.54
CA PHE A 97 8.09 -19.79 -31.14
C PHE A 97 7.94 -18.38 -31.75
N ASP A 98 6.93 -18.17 -32.60
CA ASP A 98 6.70 -16.88 -33.25
C ASP A 98 6.31 -15.80 -32.24
N GLU A 99 5.52 -16.16 -31.23
CA GLU A 99 5.13 -15.26 -30.13
C GLU A 99 6.34 -14.76 -29.34
N GLN A 100 7.31 -15.66 -29.04
CA GLN A 100 8.57 -15.29 -28.38
C GLN A 100 9.40 -14.31 -29.22
N LEU A 101 9.48 -14.54 -30.53
CA LEU A 101 10.21 -13.65 -31.44
C LEU A 101 9.52 -12.29 -31.57
N ASP A 102 8.21 -12.28 -31.75
CA ASP A 102 7.42 -11.06 -31.92
C ASP A 102 7.44 -10.20 -30.66
N LEU A 103 7.48 -10.82 -29.46
CA LEU A 103 7.67 -10.09 -28.21
C LEU A 103 8.93 -9.23 -28.26
N LEU A 104 10.07 -9.81 -28.62
CA LEU A 104 11.33 -9.09 -28.68
C LEU A 104 11.33 -8.07 -29.83
N ARG A 105 10.83 -8.44 -31.02
CA ARG A 105 10.73 -7.55 -32.20
C ARG A 105 9.89 -6.30 -31.91
N ASN A 106 8.86 -6.41 -31.10
CA ASN A 106 7.95 -5.30 -30.80
C ASN A 106 8.53 -4.28 -29.81
N PHE A 107 9.49 -4.68 -28.95
CA PHE A 107 10.07 -3.78 -27.93
C PHE A 107 11.44 -3.24 -28.28
N ILE A 108 12.25 -4.01 -29.01
CA ILE A 108 13.58 -3.60 -29.48
C ILE A 108 13.62 -2.22 -30.19
N PRO A 109 12.61 -1.83 -31.01
CA PRO A 109 12.59 -0.54 -31.68
C PRO A 109 12.21 0.66 -30.80
N ASP A 110 11.78 0.42 -29.55
CA ASP A 110 11.37 1.47 -28.63
C ASP A 110 12.50 2.48 -28.41
N GLU A 111 12.17 3.78 -28.36
CA GLU A 111 13.16 4.86 -28.31
C GLU A 111 14.01 4.79 -27.04
N GLU A 112 13.40 4.42 -25.92
CA GLU A 112 14.08 4.24 -24.62
C GLU A 112 15.06 3.07 -24.65
N LEU A 113 14.75 2.02 -25.42
CA LEU A 113 15.58 0.82 -25.49
C LEU A 113 16.60 0.86 -26.62
N ARG A 114 16.48 1.75 -27.60
CA ARG A 114 17.31 1.73 -28.82
C ARG A 114 18.81 1.67 -28.54
N HIS A 115 19.26 2.31 -27.47
CA HIS A 115 20.67 2.38 -27.03
C HIS A 115 21.06 1.37 -25.95
N VAL A 116 20.16 0.46 -25.59
CA VAL A 116 20.36 -0.54 -24.54
C VAL A 116 20.82 -1.88 -25.14
N PRO A 117 21.96 -2.43 -24.71
CA PRO A 117 22.43 -3.75 -25.12
C PRO A 117 21.45 -4.87 -24.74
N VAL A 118 21.29 -5.85 -25.63
CA VAL A 118 20.37 -6.98 -25.45
C VAL A 118 21.14 -8.29 -25.49
N LEU A 119 20.97 -9.12 -24.45
CA LEU A 119 21.45 -10.50 -24.39
C LEU A 119 20.26 -11.46 -24.50
N VAL A 120 20.13 -12.15 -25.63
CA VAL A 120 19.15 -13.23 -25.82
C VAL A 120 19.75 -14.52 -25.26
N VAL A 121 19.14 -15.11 -24.24
CA VAL A 121 19.59 -16.34 -23.60
C VAL A 121 18.67 -17.48 -24.00
N LEU A 122 19.24 -18.54 -24.57
CA LEU A 122 18.52 -19.76 -24.94
C LEU A 122 18.45 -20.72 -23.75
N THR A 123 17.27 -20.91 -23.17
CA THR A 123 17.08 -21.64 -21.90
C THR A 123 16.03 -22.75 -22.00
N VAL A 124 15.91 -23.56 -20.93
CA VAL A 124 15.03 -24.74 -20.84
C VAL A 124 15.38 -25.80 -21.92
N GLN A 125 16.66 -25.90 -22.27
CA GLN A 125 17.14 -26.85 -23.29
C GLN A 125 17.13 -28.31 -22.82
N ASP A 126 16.93 -28.52 -21.52
CA ASP A 126 16.81 -29.82 -20.87
C ASP A 126 15.47 -30.50 -21.14
N LEU A 127 14.43 -29.73 -21.48
CA LEU A 127 13.07 -30.23 -21.76
C LEU A 127 12.74 -30.31 -23.25
N MET A 128 13.71 -30.04 -24.13
CA MET A 128 13.52 -30.17 -25.58
C MET A 128 13.36 -31.63 -26.00
N GLU A 129 12.56 -31.88 -27.03
CA GLU A 129 12.39 -33.22 -27.60
C GLU A 129 13.71 -33.67 -28.25
N PRO A 130 14.34 -34.76 -27.80
CA PRO A 130 15.65 -35.19 -28.31
C PRO A 130 15.69 -35.42 -29.82
N ALA A 131 14.56 -35.82 -30.43
CA ALA A 131 14.47 -36.10 -31.86
C ALA A 131 14.54 -34.85 -32.74
N THR A 132 14.07 -33.69 -32.27
CA THR A 132 14.01 -32.44 -33.05
C THR A 132 14.96 -31.36 -32.54
N LYS A 133 15.63 -31.60 -31.41
CA LYS A 133 16.46 -30.62 -30.70
C LYS A 133 17.43 -29.84 -31.60
N ASP A 134 18.19 -30.52 -32.45
CA ASP A 134 19.21 -29.87 -33.28
C ASP A 134 18.57 -28.99 -34.37
N GLU A 135 17.46 -29.44 -34.96
CA GLU A 135 16.69 -28.69 -35.95
C GLU A 135 16.04 -27.45 -35.33
N ASP A 136 15.38 -27.63 -34.17
CA ASP A 136 14.71 -26.55 -33.44
C ASP A 136 15.73 -25.50 -32.98
N MET A 137 16.88 -25.91 -32.44
CA MET A 137 17.96 -24.99 -32.06
C MET A 137 18.53 -24.23 -33.25
N ALA A 138 18.72 -24.89 -34.41
CA ALA A 138 19.17 -24.22 -35.62
C ALA A 138 18.15 -23.17 -36.10
N LYS A 139 16.85 -23.50 -36.06
CA LYS A 139 15.74 -22.59 -36.40
C LYS A 139 15.69 -21.38 -35.46
N ILE A 140 15.81 -21.59 -34.14
CA ILE A 140 15.84 -20.52 -33.14
C ILE A 140 17.04 -19.58 -33.37
N MET A 141 18.24 -20.15 -33.52
CA MET A 141 19.46 -19.38 -33.76
C MET A 141 19.36 -18.54 -35.04
N ALA A 142 18.91 -19.14 -36.14
CA ALA A 142 18.75 -18.44 -37.41
C ALA A 142 17.77 -17.25 -37.30
N ALA A 143 16.65 -17.41 -36.59
CA ALA A 143 15.66 -16.36 -36.44
C ALA A 143 16.17 -15.15 -35.63
N TYR A 144 16.90 -15.38 -34.54
CA TYR A 144 17.51 -14.26 -33.79
C TYR A 144 18.69 -13.63 -34.52
N GLN A 145 19.45 -14.40 -35.30
CA GLN A 145 20.51 -13.85 -36.15
C GLN A 145 19.95 -12.94 -37.24
N ASP A 146 18.88 -13.36 -37.91
CA ASP A 146 18.16 -12.54 -38.89
C ASP A 146 17.57 -11.28 -38.24
N MET A 147 17.00 -11.41 -37.03
CA MET A 147 16.53 -10.27 -36.23
C MET A 147 17.67 -9.29 -35.89
N ALA A 148 18.84 -9.79 -35.49
CA ALA A 148 20.00 -8.97 -35.17
C ALA A 148 20.50 -8.17 -36.38
N VAL A 149 20.45 -8.77 -37.58
CA VAL A 149 20.87 -8.12 -38.84
C VAL A 149 19.84 -7.10 -39.33
N SER A 150 18.54 -7.43 -39.22
CA SER A 150 17.45 -6.56 -39.67
C SER A 150 17.23 -5.35 -38.75
N CYS A 151 17.45 -5.51 -37.44
CA CYS A 151 17.33 -4.44 -36.46
C CYS A 151 18.58 -3.53 -36.50
N ARG A 152 18.57 -2.50 -37.36
CA ARG A 152 19.62 -1.46 -37.40
C ARG A 152 19.65 -0.62 -36.11
N ARG A 153 20.26 -1.15 -35.06
CA ARG A 153 20.37 -0.51 -33.74
C ARG A 153 21.81 -0.10 -33.41
N PRO A 154 21.99 0.98 -32.64
CA PRO A 154 23.31 1.44 -32.21
C PRO A 154 23.93 0.56 -31.12
N ALA A 155 23.12 -0.11 -30.29
CA ALA A 155 23.58 -1.01 -29.23
C ALA A 155 23.56 -2.48 -29.69
N PRO A 156 24.49 -3.33 -29.18
CA PRO A 156 24.61 -4.71 -29.61
C PRO A 156 23.44 -5.59 -29.14
N LEU A 157 23.02 -6.50 -30.01
CA LEU A 157 22.17 -7.65 -29.68
C LEU A 157 23.00 -8.92 -29.81
N ARG A 158 23.25 -9.62 -28.70
CA ARG A 158 24.03 -10.85 -28.65
C ARG A 158 23.13 -12.04 -28.31
N ILE A 159 23.44 -13.19 -28.90
CA ILE A 159 22.75 -14.46 -28.64
C ILE A 159 23.69 -15.33 -27.82
N PHE A 160 23.26 -15.71 -26.63
CA PHE A 160 23.96 -16.58 -25.72
C PHE A 160 23.32 -17.97 -25.74
N ASN A 161 24.11 -18.95 -26.21
CA ASN A 161 23.74 -20.35 -26.21
C ASN A 161 24.81 -21.14 -25.46
N SER A 162 24.41 -21.79 -24.37
CA SER A 162 25.22 -22.79 -23.67
C SER A 162 24.49 -24.14 -23.77
N PRO A 163 25.12 -25.20 -24.30
CA PRO A 163 24.44 -26.47 -24.54
C PRO A 163 23.80 -27.04 -23.27
N GLY A 164 22.49 -27.30 -23.34
CA GLY A 164 21.73 -27.86 -22.21
C GLY A 164 21.38 -26.85 -21.12
N PHE A 165 21.56 -25.54 -21.36
CA PHE A 165 21.30 -24.52 -20.36
C PHE A 165 19.84 -24.51 -19.89
N SER A 166 19.68 -24.50 -18.56
CA SER A 166 18.41 -24.39 -17.85
C SER A 166 18.65 -23.90 -16.44
N ALA A 167 17.84 -22.94 -15.98
CA ALA A 167 18.01 -22.31 -14.68
C ALA A 167 17.88 -23.29 -13.50
N THR A 168 17.19 -24.42 -13.70
CA THR A 168 16.95 -25.45 -12.67
C THR A 168 18.08 -26.46 -12.54
N THR A 169 18.75 -26.81 -13.65
CA THR A 169 19.72 -27.92 -13.71
C THR A 169 21.16 -27.47 -13.93
N THR A 170 21.39 -26.27 -14.48
CA THR A 170 22.76 -25.79 -14.74
C THR A 170 23.51 -25.55 -13.44
N GLU A 171 24.73 -26.11 -13.35
CA GLU A 171 25.57 -26.03 -12.16
C GLU A 171 25.95 -24.58 -11.82
N ASN A 172 26.37 -23.80 -12.82
CA ASN A 172 26.77 -22.40 -12.64
C ASN A 172 25.95 -21.45 -13.54
N PRO A 173 24.89 -20.81 -13.04
CA PRO A 173 24.11 -19.82 -13.80
C PRO A 173 24.83 -18.46 -13.93
N ASN A 174 25.95 -18.23 -13.24
CA ASN A 174 26.67 -16.96 -13.30
C ASN A 174 27.35 -16.73 -14.65
N ILE A 175 27.44 -17.75 -15.51
CA ILE A 175 27.93 -17.63 -16.89
C ILE A 175 27.18 -16.55 -17.71
N ILE A 176 25.92 -16.28 -17.37
CA ILE A 176 25.15 -15.18 -17.98
C ILE A 176 25.63 -13.82 -17.46
N LEU A 177 25.88 -13.69 -16.16
CA LEU A 177 26.41 -12.45 -15.58
C LEU A 177 27.82 -12.16 -16.09
N ASP A 178 28.65 -13.20 -16.28
CA ASP A 178 29.96 -13.10 -16.93
C ASP A 178 29.83 -12.50 -18.33
N GLU A 179 28.84 -12.94 -19.11
CA GLU A 179 28.58 -12.42 -20.46
C GLU A 179 28.08 -10.97 -20.44
N LEU A 180 27.23 -10.60 -19.48
CA LEU A 180 26.82 -9.20 -19.30
C LEU A 180 28.01 -8.30 -18.95
N VAL A 181 28.90 -8.74 -18.05
CA VAL A 181 30.11 -7.99 -17.74
C VAL A 181 30.98 -7.80 -18.97
N LYS A 182 31.15 -8.84 -19.81
CA LYS A 182 31.86 -8.69 -21.09
C LYS A 182 31.20 -7.66 -22.00
N MET A 183 29.88 -7.67 -22.13
CA MET A 183 29.14 -6.68 -22.93
C MET A 183 29.39 -5.26 -22.43
N ILE A 184 29.37 -5.04 -21.12
CA ILE A 184 29.67 -3.72 -20.52
C ILE A 184 31.13 -3.33 -20.79
N THR A 185 32.08 -4.23 -20.61
CA THR A 185 33.51 -3.92 -20.81
C THR A 185 33.86 -3.65 -22.26
N ASP A 186 33.22 -4.37 -23.19
CA ASP A 186 33.44 -4.21 -24.64
C ASP A 186 32.96 -2.82 -25.13
N GLU A 187 31.90 -2.27 -24.54
CA GLU A 187 31.44 -0.90 -24.84
C GLU A 187 32.44 0.17 -24.40
N HIS A 188 33.18 -0.03 -23.31
CA HIS A 188 34.17 0.93 -22.82
C HIS A 188 35.48 0.89 -23.64
N GLY A 189 35.69 -0.14 -24.47
CA GLY A 189 36.85 -0.29 -25.35
C GLY A 189 36.77 0.47 -26.68
N GLY A 190 35.61 1.04 -27.02
CA GLY A 190 35.40 1.77 -28.27
C GLY A 190 34.40 2.92 -28.12
N SER A 191 34.91 4.14 -28.14
CA SER A 191 34.18 5.42 -28.06
C SER A 191 33.75 5.86 -26.65
N SER A 192 34.34 6.98 -26.21
CA SER A 192 33.94 7.72 -25.01
C SER A 192 32.53 8.31 -25.16
N PHE A 193 31.54 7.70 -24.54
CA PHE A 193 30.24 8.32 -24.34
C PHE A 193 30.33 9.31 -23.17
N SER A 194 30.63 10.57 -23.47
CA SER A 194 30.35 11.68 -22.56
C SER A 194 28.82 11.85 -22.45
N PRO A 195 28.24 11.95 -21.24
CA PRO A 195 26.81 12.15 -21.08
C PRO A 195 26.39 13.45 -21.77
N LYS A 196 25.43 13.33 -22.70
CA LYS A 196 24.83 14.47 -23.39
C LYS A 196 24.14 15.37 -22.36
N THR A 197 24.85 16.42 -21.96
CA THR A 197 24.25 17.56 -21.31
C THR A 197 23.47 18.33 -22.38
N ASN A 198 22.14 18.28 -22.31
CA ASN A 198 21.33 19.23 -23.04
C ASN A 198 21.72 20.64 -22.58
N LYS A 199 22.32 21.42 -23.48
CA LYS A 199 22.49 22.87 -23.33
C LYS A 199 21.09 23.48 -23.28
N SER A 200 20.56 23.66 -22.07
CA SER A 200 19.60 24.73 -21.85
C SER A 200 20.37 26.03 -21.81
N SER A 201 19.93 26.97 -22.65
CA SER A 201 20.42 28.33 -22.74
C SER A 201 20.44 28.98 -21.36
N ASP A 202 21.61 29.42 -20.93
CA ASP A 202 21.82 30.39 -19.86
C ASP A 202 20.98 31.64 -20.15
N SER A 203 19.80 31.72 -19.55
CA SER A 203 19.19 33.00 -19.20
C SER A 203 19.41 33.20 -17.72
N LYS A 204 20.51 33.89 -17.40
CA LYS A 204 20.64 34.62 -16.14
C LYS A 204 19.45 35.59 -16.05
N VAL A 205 18.40 35.19 -15.35
CA VAL A 205 17.52 36.13 -14.67
C VAL A 205 17.81 35.99 -13.19
N SER A 206 18.79 36.77 -12.75
CA SER A 206 18.96 37.14 -11.35
C SER A 206 17.72 37.90 -10.89
N GLY A 207 16.72 37.16 -10.40
CA GLY A 207 15.69 37.71 -9.53
C GLY A 207 16.19 37.58 -8.10
N ALA A 208 16.83 38.64 -7.60
CA ALA A 208 17.17 38.77 -6.19
C ALA A 208 15.90 38.63 -5.34
N ALA A 209 15.82 37.57 -4.54
CA ALA A 209 14.93 37.52 -3.39
C ALA A 209 15.78 37.90 -2.17
N THR A 210 15.52 39.11 -1.67
CA THR A 210 15.74 39.52 -0.26
C THR A 210 15.44 38.32 0.66
N GLY A 211 16.33 37.80 1.49
CA GLY A 211 17.10 38.47 2.54
C GLY A 211 16.63 37.94 3.89
N GLY A 212 17.05 36.72 4.26
CA GLY A 212 16.78 36.05 5.55
C GLY A 212 16.87 34.52 5.44
N SER A 213 17.43 33.84 6.46
CA SER A 213 17.37 32.38 6.58
C SER A 213 15.92 31.88 6.75
N ASP A 214 15.63 30.62 6.40
CA ASP A 214 14.28 30.03 6.51
C ASP A 214 13.68 30.21 7.92
N ALA A 215 14.52 30.11 8.95
CA ALA A 215 14.14 30.35 10.34
C ALA A 215 13.70 31.80 10.61
N GLU A 216 14.38 32.78 10.01
CA GLU A 216 14.00 34.19 10.11
C GLU A 216 12.69 34.47 9.37
N ARG A 217 12.47 33.84 8.21
CA ARG A 217 11.20 33.90 7.46
C ARG A 217 10.05 33.31 8.28
N ALA A 218 10.25 32.12 8.86
CA ALA A 218 9.28 31.46 9.74
C ALA A 218 8.90 32.32 10.94
N LYS A 219 9.90 32.92 11.60
CA LYS A 219 9.67 33.83 12.72
C LYS A 219 8.89 35.07 12.30
N ALA A 220 9.30 35.73 11.22
CA ALA A 220 8.62 36.92 10.72
C ALA A 220 7.15 36.64 10.34
N MET A 221 6.87 35.52 9.68
CA MET A 221 5.50 35.12 9.32
C MET A 221 4.67 34.81 10.57
N ALA A 222 5.23 34.10 11.56
CA ALA A 222 4.53 33.76 12.81
C ALA A 222 4.25 34.98 13.71
N ASP A 223 5.17 35.95 13.72
CA ASP A 223 5.04 37.20 14.48
C ASP A 223 4.02 38.17 13.85
N THR A 224 3.81 38.08 12.53
CA THR A 224 2.83 38.91 11.79
C THR A 224 1.38 38.43 11.99
N ASP A 225 1.19 37.15 12.33
CA ASP A 225 -0.13 36.58 12.56
C ASP A 225 -0.67 36.96 13.95
N VAL A 226 -1.49 38.02 13.99
CA VAL A 226 -2.14 38.52 15.22
C VAL A 226 -3.53 37.89 15.44
N THR A 227 -4.01 37.04 14.50
CA THR A 227 -5.34 36.44 14.58
C THR A 227 -5.36 35.27 15.55
N THR A 228 -6.40 35.18 16.38
CA THR A 228 -6.63 33.98 17.18
C THR A 228 -6.98 32.80 16.28
N THR A 229 -6.72 31.57 16.73
CA THR A 229 -7.09 30.34 16.01
C THR A 229 -8.57 30.32 15.65
N ASP A 230 -9.43 30.68 16.59
CA ASP A 230 -10.88 30.65 16.41
C ASP A 230 -11.36 31.74 15.45
N ASP A 231 -10.82 32.96 15.55
CA ASP A 231 -11.18 34.06 14.63
C ASP A 231 -10.72 33.76 13.20
N PHE A 232 -9.51 33.22 13.04
CA PHE A 232 -9.01 32.80 11.73
C PHE A 232 -9.90 31.70 11.13
N TRP A 233 -10.24 30.66 11.90
CA TRP A 233 -11.05 29.56 11.39
C TRP A 233 -12.46 30.02 11.03
N ARG A 234 -13.08 30.85 11.86
CA ARG A 234 -14.39 31.43 11.59
C ARG A 234 -14.40 32.26 10.30
N THR A 235 -13.42 33.14 10.13
CA THR A 235 -13.30 33.99 8.93
C THR A 235 -12.92 33.20 7.66
N PHE A 236 -12.29 32.04 7.83
CA PHE A 236 -12.08 31.07 6.75
C PHE A 236 -13.38 30.35 6.38
N GLU A 237 -14.15 29.93 7.38
CA GLU A 237 -15.42 29.23 7.19
C GLU A 237 -16.49 30.12 6.59
N ASP A 238 -16.56 31.40 6.93
CA ASP A 238 -17.53 32.34 6.36
C ASP A 238 -17.06 33.01 5.04
N GLY A 239 -15.78 32.87 4.70
CA GLY A 239 -15.17 33.44 3.49
C GLY A 239 -14.85 34.94 3.58
N THR A 240 -14.82 35.52 4.78
CA THR A 240 -14.55 36.95 5.02
C THR A 240 -13.09 37.29 5.30
N LEU A 241 -12.19 36.29 5.42
CA LEU A 241 -10.75 36.47 5.59
C LEU A 241 -10.21 37.59 4.70
N GLU A 242 -9.39 38.54 5.21
CA GLU A 242 -8.86 39.69 4.46
C GLU A 242 -7.48 39.47 3.79
N PRO A 243 -6.48 38.82 4.43
CA PRO A 243 -5.26 38.35 3.75
C PRO A 243 -5.40 36.90 3.24
N TRP A 244 -4.80 36.58 2.09
CA TRP A 244 -4.66 35.21 1.59
C TRP A 244 -3.30 35.03 0.92
N ASP A 245 -2.31 34.66 1.71
CA ASP A 245 -0.94 34.38 1.26
C ASP A 245 -0.55 32.91 1.56
N HIS A 246 0.71 32.58 1.34
CA HIS A 246 1.25 31.24 1.62
C HIS A 246 1.09 30.82 3.08
N TYR A 247 1.27 31.73 4.04
CA TYR A 247 1.11 31.44 5.47
C TYR A 247 -0.34 31.05 5.79
N HIS A 248 -1.30 31.84 5.32
CA HIS A 248 -2.73 31.58 5.55
C HIS A 248 -3.19 30.30 4.86
N HIS A 249 -2.63 29.97 3.68
CA HIS A 249 -2.89 28.70 3.01
C HIS A 249 -2.37 27.52 3.84
N LEU A 250 -1.14 27.58 4.36
CA LEU A 250 -0.59 26.55 5.24
C LEU A 250 -1.37 26.44 6.56
N LYS A 251 -1.80 27.56 7.15
CA LYS A 251 -2.60 27.60 8.37
C LYS A 251 -3.94 26.91 8.17
N ALA A 252 -4.66 27.25 7.09
CA ALA A 252 -5.91 26.60 6.72
C ALA A 252 -5.72 25.10 6.44
N GLY A 253 -4.68 24.74 5.68
CA GLY A 253 -4.35 23.34 5.40
C GLY A 253 -4.05 22.54 6.66
N PHE A 254 -3.29 23.11 7.61
CA PHE A 254 -3.00 22.46 8.89
C PHE A 254 -4.27 22.26 9.72
N PHE A 255 -5.19 23.23 9.72
CA PHE A 255 -6.43 23.12 10.50
C PHE A 255 -7.33 22.01 9.95
N VAL A 256 -7.43 21.91 8.61
CA VAL A 256 -8.14 20.81 7.94
C VAL A 256 -7.46 19.47 8.21
N LEU A 257 -6.12 19.43 8.24
CA LEU A 257 -5.38 18.20 8.54
C LEU A 257 -5.64 17.71 9.98
N VAL A 258 -5.59 18.61 10.97
CA VAL A 258 -5.94 18.26 12.37
C VAL A 258 -7.37 17.76 12.46
N GLU A 259 -8.31 18.43 11.80
CA GLU A 259 -9.72 18.01 11.80
C GLU A 259 -9.92 16.64 11.16
N ALA A 260 -9.22 16.35 10.05
CA ALA A 260 -9.25 15.03 9.43
C ALA A 260 -8.73 13.96 10.40
N PHE A 261 -7.62 14.20 11.08
CA PHE A 261 -7.08 13.27 12.07
C PHE A 261 -8.04 13.03 13.24
N GLU A 262 -8.71 14.07 13.74
CA GLU A 262 -9.73 13.95 14.78
C GLU A 262 -10.93 13.10 14.35
N GLN A 263 -11.22 13.06 13.04
CA GLN A 263 -12.31 12.31 12.43
C GLN A 263 -11.93 10.90 11.94
N GLY A 264 -10.63 10.53 12.03
CA GLY A 264 -10.11 9.25 11.54
C GLY A 264 -9.77 9.21 10.05
N GLY A 265 -9.58 10.38 9.43
CA GLY A 265 -9.06 10.55 8.08
C GLY A 265 -7.56 10.84 8.06
N GLY A 266 -6.90 10.56 6.94
CA GLY A 266 -5.50 10.90 6.69
C GLY A 266 -5.32 12.14 5.82
N VAL A 267 -4.12 12.29 5.23
CA VAL A 267 -3.77 13.40 4.32
C VAL A 267 -4.72 13.52 3.12
N LEU A 268 -5.12 12.39 2.53
CA LEU A 268 -6.00 12.39 1.36
C LEU A 268 -7.44 12.83 1.70
N ASP A 269 -7.95 12.43 2.87
CA ASP A 269 -9.26 12.87 3.37
C ASP A 269 -9.25 14.37 3.71
N ALA A 270 -8.14 14.84 4.30
CA ALA A 270 -7.90 16.27 4.53
C ALA A 270 -7.87 17.05 3.21
N ALA A 271 -7.24 16.50 2.17
CA ALA A 271 -7.16 17.15 0.87
C ALA A 271 -8.52 17.33 0.21
N GLU A 272 -9.38 16.31 0.25
CA GLU A 272 -10.73 16.39 -0.30
C GLU A 272 -11.56 17.48 0.41
N THR A 273 -11.44 17.55 1.73
CA THR A 273 -12.10 18.60 2.53
C THR A 273 -11.53 19.98 2.22
N PHE A 274 -10.21 20.10 2.12
CA PHE A 274 -9.56 21.38 1.85
C PHE A 274 -9.90 21.91 0.44
N ILE A 275 -9.89 21.03 -0.57
CA ILE A 275 -10.29 21.39 -1.94
C ILE A 275 -11.72 21.94 -1.96
N ARG A 276 -12.66 21.32 -1.26
CA ARG A 276 -14.05 21.81 -1.15
C ARG A 276 -14.12 23.22 -0.55
N HIS A 277 -13.32 23.50 0.49
CA HIS A 277 -13.23 24.85 1.05
C HIS A 277 -12.64 25.85 0.04
N LEU A 278 -11.56 25.47 -0.65
CA LEU A 278 -10.90 26.32 -1.65
C LEU A 278 -11.80 26.62 -2.84
N GLU A 279 -12.59 25.64 -3.29
CA GLU A 279 -13.60 25.80 -4.36
C GLU A 279 -14.70 26.78 -3.95
N ARG A 280 -15.21 26.65 -2.72
CA ARG A 280 -16.20 27.58 -2.17
C ARG A 280 -15.65 28.99 -2.06
N LEU A 281 -14.43 29.17 -1.55
CA LEU A 281 -13.78 30.47 -1.46
C LEU A 281 -13.56 31.09 -2.84
N ARG A 282 -13.14 30.28 -3.82
CA ARG A 282 -13.02 30.69 -5.23
C ARG A 282 -14.36 31.10 -5.83
N ALA A 283 -15.45 30.39 -5.53
CA ALA A 283 -16.78 30.77 -5.99
C ALA A 283 -17.25 32.10 -5.39
N GLY A 284 -16.93 32.36 -4.12
CA GLY A 284 -17.25 33.62 -3.44
C GLY A 284 -16.40 34.81 -3.89
N ASN A 285 -15.11 34.61 -4.18
CA ASN A 285 -14.20 35.67 -4.64
C ASN A 285 -13.15 35.15 -5.65
N PRO A 286 -13.51 35.00 -6.95
CA PRO A 286 -12.65 34.37 -7.95
C PRO A 286 -11.33 35.10 -8.22
N GLN A 287 -11.33 36.43 -8.11
CA GLN A 287 -10.13 37.25 -8.37
C GLN A 287 -9.05 37.00 -7.33
N ARG A 288 -9.46 36.81 -6.07
CA ARG A 288 -8.55 36.62 -4.96
C ARG A 288 -8.06 35.18 -4.83
N PHE A 289 -8.93 34.21 -5.03
CA PHE A 289 -8.61 32.77 -4.92
C PHE A 289 -8.39 32.14 -6.30
N ARG A 290 -7.58 32.79 -7.14
CA ARG A 290 -7.25 32.27 -8.47
C ARG A 290 -6.27 31.10 -8.35
N ASN A 291 -6.49 30.03 -9.13
CA ASN A 291 -5.62 28.85 -9.19
C ASN A 291 -5.40 28.14 -7.84
N THR A 292 -6.29 28.32 -6.87
CA THR A 292 -6.19 27.68 -5.54
C THR A 292 -6.59 26.21 -5.55
N THR A 293 -7.33 25.78 -6.56
CA THR A 293 -7.83 24.40 -6.71
C THR A 293 -6.88 23.60 -7.60
N HIS A 294 -5.85 23.01 -7.01
CA HIS A 294 -4.90 22.15 -7.69
C HIS A 294 -4.64 20.92 -6.82
N ARG A 295 -5.19 19.77 -7.18
CA ARG A 295 -5.21 18.58 -6.33
C ARG A 295 -3.81 18.11 -5.93
N THR A 296 -2.88 17.99 -6.88
CA THR A 296 -1.50 17.59 -6.57
C THR A 296 -0.80 18.58 -5.64
N MET A 297 -0.93 19.89 -5.89
CA MET A 297 -0.31 20.91 -5.03
C MET A 297 -0.91 20.92 -3.61
N THR A 298 -2.24 20.78 -3.48
CA THR A 298 -2.91 20.74 -2.18
C THR A 298 -2.44 19.53 -1.37
N ILE A 299 -2.42 18.35 -1.99
CA ILE A 299 -1.96 17.12 -1.34
C ILE A 299 -0.47 17.21 -0.97
N PHE A 300 0.37 17.76 -1.85
CA PHE A 300 1.78 18.02 -1.57
C PHE A 300 1.96 18.84 -0.29
N TRP A 301 1.28 19.98 -0.16
CA TRP A 301 1.40 20.83 1.03
C TRP A 301 0.85 20.19 2.29
N LEU A 302 -0.26 19.44 2.20
CA LEU A 302 -0.78 18.69 3.34
C LEU A 302 0.17 17.57 3.79
N ALA A 303 0.85 16.90 2.85
CA ALA A 303 1.88 15.93 3.19
C ALA A 303 3.08 16.58 3.89
N GLN A 304 3.54 17.74 3.41
CA GLN A 304 4.62 18.50 4.08
C GLN A 304 4.21 18.94 5.48
N LEU A 305 2.96 19.40 5.67
CA LEU A 305 2.41 19.75 6.97
C LEU A 305 2.30 18.53 7.90
N HIS A 306 1.92 17.36 7.38
CA HIS A 306 1.87 16.12 8.16
C HIS A 306 3.27 15.74 8.66
N VAL A 307 4.28 15.75 7.78
CA VAL A 307 5.67 15.44 8.15
C VAL A 307 6.20 16.44 9.19
N ALA A 308 5.92 17.73 9.01
CA ALA A 308 6.30 18.76 9.97
C ALA A 308 5.61 18.59 11.33
N ALA A 309 4.32 18.22 11.33
CA ALA A 309 3.55 17.96 12.54
C ALA A 309 4.10 16.73 13.29
N SER A 310 4.39 15.64 12.57
CA SER A 310 5.03 14.46 13.15
C SER A 310 6.40 14.81 13.72
N SER A 311 7.24 15.56 12.99
CA SER A 311 8.55 16.00 13.48
C SER A 311 8.43 16.84 14.76
N TYR A 312 7.46 17.75 14.84
CA TYR A 312 7.21 18.58 16.02
C TYR A 312 6.80 17.76 17.25
N ILE A 313 5.89 16.78 17.07
CA ILE A 313 5.46 15.90 18.17
C ILE A 313 6.64 15.13 18.76
N HIS A 314 7.53 14.60 17.90
CA HIS A 314 8.71 13.84 18.32
C HIS A 314 9.79 14.72 18.93
N SER A 315 10.11 15.87 18.32
CA SER A 315 11.19 16.75 18.80
C SER A 315 10.87 17.39 20.15
N SER A 316 9.57 17.60 20.43
CA SER A 316 9.09 18.33 21.61
C SER A 316 8.56 17.41 22.73
N ASP A 317 8.71 16.07 22.61
CA ASP A 317 8.17 15.06 23.54
C ASP A 317 6.70 15.32 23.93
N ILE A 318 5.87 15.66 22.95
CA ILE A 318 4.49 16.07 23.20
C ILE A 318 3.64 14.85 23.50
N LYS A 319 3.27 14.68 24.77
CA LYS A 319 2.41 13.59 25.23
C LYS A 319 0.91 13.82 24.97
N ARG A 320 0.53 15.03 24.52
CA ARG A 320 -0.86 15.41 24.19
C ARG A 320 -1.13 15.31 22.69
N ALA A 321 -2.41 15.34 22.31
CA ALA A 321 -2.78 15.41 20.89
C ALA A 321 -2.36 16.73 20.24
N LEU A 322 -2.11 16.66 18.93
CA LEU A 322 -1.93 17.82 18.06
C LEU A 322 -3.21 18.65 18.02
N ARG A 323 -3.09 19.98 18.08
CA ARG A 323 -4.21 20.93 18.04
C ARG A 323 -3.96 22.00 16.99
N ARG A 324 -5.01 22.71 16.58
CA ARG A 324 -4.91 23.86 15.65
C ARG A 324 -3.95 24.95 16.15
N ASP A 325 -3.93 25.19 17.47
CA ASP A 325 -3.02 26.15 18.11
C ASP A 325 -1.53 25.80 17.96
N ASP A 326 -1.21 24.54 17.65
CA ASP A 326 0.18 24.12 17.47
C ASP A 326 0.80 24.61 16.16
N PHE A 327 0.00 25.16 15.23
CA PHE A 327 0.46 25.54 13.90
C PHE A 327 1.73 26.41 13.91
N LYS A 328 1.77 27.45 14.76
CA LYS A 328 2.93 28.34 14.87
C LYS A 328 4.18 27.57 15.29
N ALA A 329 4.06 26.70 16.28
CA ALA A 329 5.17 25.88 16.77
C ALA A 329 5.64 24.86 15.72
N VAL A 330 4.71 24.28 14.95
CA VAL A 330 5.03 23.37 13.83
C VAL A 330 5.84 24.09 12.74
N VAL A 331 5.42 25.28 12.33
CA VAL A 331 6.14 26.07 11.31
C VAL A 331 7.53 26.49 11.81
N LEU A 332 7.66 26.86 13.08
CA LEU A 332 8.96 27.20 13.67
C LEU A 332 9.89 25.98 13.80
N ASN A 333 9.34 24.79 14.05
CA ASN A 333 10.09 23.52 14.08
C ASN A 333 10.46 23.04 12.65
N SER A 334 9.77 23.49 11.61
CA SER A 334 10.04 23.13 10.20
C SER A 334 10.06 24.35 9.29
N PRO A 335 11.09 25.21 9.39
CA PRO A 335 11.12 26.51 8.72
C PRO A 335 11.04 26.45 7.19
N GLN A 336 11.47 25.34 6.57
CA GLN A 336 11.42 25.11 5.13
C GLN A 336 9.99 25.21 4.55
N LEU A 337 8.95 25.01 5.37
CA LEU A 337 7.56 25.20 4.94
C LEU A 337 7.27 26.61 4.45
N THR A 338 8.02 27.62 4.91
CA THR A 338 7.83 29.01 4.49
C THR A 338 8.27 29.31 3.07
N ASP A 339 9.05 28.42 2.45
CA ASP A 339 9.40 28.56 1.05
C ASP A 339 8.27 28.08 0.14
N GLY A 340 7.49 29.01 -0.42
CA GLY A 340 6.44 28.69 -1.40
C GLY A 340 6.95 28.01 -2.68
N ARG A 341 8.27 27.90 -2.89
CA ARG A 341 8.89 27.14 -4.00
C ARG A 341 9.41 25.76 -3.59
N LEU A 342 9.16 25.30 -2.37
CA LEU A 342 9.60 23.97 -1.91
C LEU A 342 9.20 22.84 -2.86
N TRP A 343 8.03 22.95 -3.51
CA TRP A 343 7.58 21.98 -4.53
C TRP A 343 8.57 21.75 -5.67
N SER A 344 9.43 22.74 -5.98
CA SER A 344 10.40 22.65 -7.09
C SER A 344 11.56 21.70 -6.83
N GLU A 345 11.74 21.26 -5.58
CA GLU A 345 12.66 20.17 -5.25
C GLU A 345 12.07 18.79 -5.56
N TYR A 346 10.75 18.69 -5.67
CA TYR A 346 10.00 17.44 -5.81
C TYR A 346 9.44 17.25 -7.21
N TYR A 347 9.03 18.34 -7.86
CA TYR A 347 8.40 18.31 -9.16
C TYR A 347 9.11 19.12 -10.23
N SER A 348 9.21 18.56 -11.43
CA SER A 348 9.48 19.36 -12.64
C SER A 348 8.26 20.21 -13.00
N LYS A 349 8.50 21.30 -13.74
CA LYS A 349 7.40 22.16 -14.21
C LYS A 349 6.44 21.41 -15.15
N GLY A 350 6.94 20.47 -15.94
CA GLY A 350 6.13 19.69 -16.87
C GLY A 350 5.20 18.71 -16.16
N ALA A 351 5.69 18.07 -15.10
CA ALA A 351 4.90 17.14 -14.29
C ALA A 351 3.82 17.86 -13.47
N LEU A 352 4.11 19.05 -12.93
CA LEU A 352 3.18 19.72 -12.02
C LEU A 352 2.17 20.63 -12.71
N PHE A 353 2.56 21.34 -13.77
CA PHE A 353 1.71 22.35 -14.41
C PHE A 353 0.99 21.84 -15.66
N ASN A 354 0.38 20.65 -15.57
CA ASN A 354 -0.51 20.09 -16.58
C ASN A 354 -1.94 19.91 -16.01
N GLN A 355 -2.89 19.50 -16.84
CA GLN A 355 -4.28 19.33 -16.41
C GLN A 355 -4.46 18.11 -15.49
N GLU A 356 -3.72 17.03 -15.74
CA GLU A 356 -3.80 15.81 -14.94
C GLU A 356 -3.39 16.05 -13.48
N ALA A 357 -2.28 16.75 -13.23
CA ALA A 357 -1.83 17.10 -11.88
C ALA A 357 -2.78 18.08 -11.15
N LYS A 358 -3.57 18.87 -11.90
CA LYS A 358 -4.61 19.73 -11.30
C LYS A 358 -5.81 18.92 -10.81
N ASP A 359 -6.21 17.91 -11.56
CA ASP A 359 -7.44 17.14 -11.32
C ASP A 359 -7.20 15.88 -10.47
N CYS A 360 -6.00 15.30 -10.57
CA CYS A 360 -5.58 14.06 -9.92
C CYS A 360 -4.42 14.30 -8.93
N TRP A 361 -4.14 13.27 -8.12
CA TRP A 361 -2.92 13.17 -7.32
C TRP A 361 -1.83 12.49 -8.16
N CYS A 362 -0.76 13.21 -8.47
CA CYS A 362 0.41 12.71 -9.20
C CYS A 362 1.64 12.68 -8.30
N LEU A 363 2.43 11.61 -8.38
CA LEU A 363 3.65 11.46 -7.60
C LEU A 363 4.74 12.47 -8.05
N PRO A 364 5.62 12.89 -7.14
CA PRO A 364 6.81 13.66 -7.49
C PRO A 364 7.73 12.93 -8.49
N ASP A 365 8.19 13.64 -9.52
CA ASP A 365 9.09 13.09 -10.56
C ASP A 365 10.58 13.35 -10.29
N LEU A 366 10.93 14.32 -9.43
CA LEU A 366 12.34 14.64 -9.11
C LEU A 366 12.83 13.99 -7.83
N ARG A 367 11.98 13.97 -6.78
CA ARG A 367 12.33 13.47 -5.46
C ARG A 367 11.09 12.91 -4.79
N PRO A 368 11.11 11.70 -4.20
CA PRO A 368 9.95 11.17 -3.48
C PRO A 368 9.62 12.06 -2.26
N LEU A 369 8.34 12.07 -1.87
CA LEU A 369 7.93 12.74 -0.64
C LEU A 369 8.68 12.15 0.56
N PRO A 370 9.04 12.98 1.56
CA PRO A 370 9.59 12.46 2.80
C PRO A 370 8.55 11.55 3.46
N SER A 371 8.92 10.31 3.71
CA SER A 371 8.12 9.40 4.51
C SER A 371 8.34 9.72 5.99
N VAL A 372 7.28 9.70 6.78
CA VAL A 372 7.37 9.64 8.24
C VAL A 372 7.92 8.24 8.56
N ALA A 373 9.25 8.11 8.54
CA ALA A 373 9.91 6.83 8.72
C ALA A 373 9.48 6.21 10.05
N ALA A 374 9.12 4.91 10.05
CA ALA A 374 8.88 4.17 11.27
C ALA A 374 10.17 4.12 12.10
N GLY A 375 10.31 5.03 13.06
CA GLY A 375 11.31 4.99 14.10
C GLY A 375 11.20 3.69 14.88
N LYS A 376 12.32 3.24 15.45
CA LYS A 376 12.33 2.06 16.31
C LYS A 376 11.41 2.32 17.51
N ARG A 377 10.22 1.70 17.47
CA ARG A 377 9.21 1.62 18.53
C ARG A 377 9.88 1.63 19.91
N GLN A 378 9.81 2.75 20.63
CA GLN A 378 10.07 2.72 22.06
C GLN A 378 8.90 1.94 22.66
N LYS A 379 9.16 0.71 23.11
CA LYS A 379 8.17 -0.09 23.87
C LYS A 379 7.67 0.79 25.01
N ALA A 380 6.43 1.26 24.93
CA ALA A 380 5.79 2.00 26.00
C ALA A 380 5.87 1.17 27.29
N GLY A 381 6.37 1.79 28.36
CA GLY A 381 6.54 1.18 29.66
C GLY A 381 5.20 0.88 30.34
N HIS A 382 5.20 -0.23 31.07
CA HIS A 382 4.08 -0.85 31.83
C HIS A 382 3.06 -1.60 30.97
N ALA A 383 3.25 -2.93 30.90
CA ALA A 383 2.22 -3.83 30.41
C ALA A 383 0.97 -3.70 31.31
N PRO A 384 -0.23 -3.54 30.73
CA PRO A 384 -1.46 -3.48 31.50
C PRO A 384 -1.64 -4.75 32.34
N THR A 385 -2.30 -4.63 33.49
CA THR A 385 -2.69 -5.77 34.32
C THR A 385 -3.52 -6.77 33.50
N ALA A 386 -3.37 -8.07 33.75
CA ALA A 386 -4.00 -9.13 32.96
C ALA A 386 -5.53 -8.97 32.80
N THR A 387 -6.22 -8.44 33.79
CA THR A 387 -7.67 -8.17 33.76
C THR A 387 -8.04 -7.05 32.80
N VAL A 388 -7.31 -5.94 32.82
CA VAL A 388 -7.50 -4.79 31.91
C VAL A 388 -7.13 -5.20 30.48
N ALA A 389 -6.08 -6.00 30.31
CA ALA A 389 -5.68 -6.52 29.01
C ALA A 389 -6.77 -7.42 28.38
N ASP A 390 -7.47 -8.23 29.18
CA ASP A 390 -8.54 -9.09 28.69
C ASP A 390 -9.85 -8.32 28.41
N ALA A 391 -10.19 -7.33 29.25
CA ALA A 391 -11.31 -6.44 28.99
C ALA A 391 -11.10 -5.68 27.66
N ASP A 392 -9.93 -5.08 27.47
CA ASP A 392 -9.59 -4.39 26.21
C ASP A 392 -9.58 -5.33 25.01
N ARG A 393 -9.19 -6.59 25.22
CA ARG A 393 -9.27 -7.63 24.19
C ARG A 393 -10.72 -7.87 23.74
N LEU A 394 -11.68 -7.97 24.67
CA LEU A 394 -13.09 -8.22 24.34
C LEU A 394 -13.83 -6.95 23.88
N ILE A 395 -13.48 -5.77 24.40
CA ILE A 395 -14.02 -4.48 23.92
C ILE A 395 -13.58 -4.25 22.47
N GLY A 396 -12.29 -4.47 22.17
CA GLY A 396 -11.77 -4.39 20.80
C GLY A 396 -12.48 -5.36 19.86
N PHE A 397 -12.74 -6.60 20.31
CA PHE A 397 -13.55 -7.55 19.56
C PHE A 397 -14.98 -7.02 19.30
N GLY A 398 -15.64 -6.48 20.32
CA GLY A 398 -16.96 -5.86 20.19
C GLY A 398 -16.98 -4.73 19.18
N LEU A 399 -15.95 -3.88 19.18
CA LEU A 399 -15.78 -2.79 18.21
C LEU A 399 -15.64 -3.32 16.79
N THR A 400 -14.77 -4.31 16.55
CA THR A 400 -14.59 -4.95 15.24
C THR A 400 -15.92 -5.51 14.72
N VAL A 401 -16.66 -6.26 15.55
CA VAL A 401 -17.95 -6.87 15.15
C VAL A 401 -18.99 -5.81 14.80
N VAL A 402 -19.09 -4.75 15.59
CA VAL A 402 -20.06 -3.67 15.35
C VAL A 402 -19.71 -2.89 14.08
N GLN A 403 -18.43 -2.53 13.89
CA GLN A 403 -17.98 -1.85 12.67
C GLN A 403 -18.29 -2.67 11.42
N GLN A 404 -18.00 -3.98 11.44
CA GLN A 404 -18.34 -4.89 10.34
C GLN A 404 -19.85 -4.98 10.11
N THR A 405 -20.65 -5.07 11.18
CA THR A 405 -22.11 -5.11 11.07
C THR A 405 -22.66 -3.83 10.44
N MET A 406 -22.08 -2.66 10.75
CA MET A 406 -22.50 -1.37 10.20
C MET A 406 -22.19 -1.23 8.71
N SER A 407 -21.04 -1.75 8.26
CA SER A 407 -20.71 -1.78 6.84
C SER A 407 -21.48 -2.84 6.05
N SER A 408 -22.08 -3.81 6.75
CA SER A 408 -22.77 -4.95 6.16
C SER A 408 -24.24 -4.65 5.84
N LYS A 409 -24.74 -5.28 4.78
CA LYS A 409 -26.19 -5.38 4.52
C LYS A 409 -26.81 -6.64 5.14
N ALA A 410 -26.01 -7.50 5.77
CA ALA A 410 -26.45 -8.77 6.35
C ALA A 410 -27.22 -8.58 7.66
N ARG A 411 -27.93 -9.64 8.09
CA ARG A 411 -28.60 -9.65 9.39
C ARG A 411 -27.56 -9.76 10.51
N ARG A 412 -27.69 -8.90 11.53
CA ARG A 412 -26.78 -8.86 12.69
C ARG A 412 -26.61 -10.21 13.41
N GLY A 413 -27.69 -10.97 13.61
CA GLY A 413 -27.66 -12.22 14.38
C GLY A 413 -26.65 -13.25 13.85
N PRO A 414 -26.75 -13.66 12.57
CA PRO A 414 -25.76 -14.54 11.92
C PRO A 414 -24.32 -14.02 11.99
N ILE A 415 -24.10 -12.72 11.74
CA ILE A 415 -22.77 -12.09 11.82
C ILE A 415 -22.18 -12.25 13.22
N VAL A 416 -22.95 -11.90 14.25
CA VAL A 416 -22.50 -11.99 15.66
C VAL A 416 -22.17 -13.43 16.02
N LYS A 417 -22.99 -14.40 15.58
CA LYS A 417 -22.72 -15.82 15.81
C LYS A 417 -21.40 -16.27 15.17
N ALA A 418 -21.20 -15.95 13.88
CA ALA A 418 -19.98 -16.28 13.17
C ALA A 418 -18.74 -15.64 13.82
N ALA A 419 -18.86 -14.40 14.30
CA ALA A 419 -17.79 -13.72 15.02
C ALA A 419 -17.44 -14.38 16.37
N LEU A 420 -18.44 -14.84 17.12
CA LEU A 420 -18.22 -15.55 18.39
C LEU A 420 -17.52 -16.90 18.18
N ASP A 421 -17.93 -17.67 17.17
CA ASP A 421 -17.29 -18.93 16.79
C ASP A 421 -15.82 -18.71 16.37
N ALA A 422 -15.55 -17.62 15.62
CA ALA A 422 -14.21 -17.23 15.23
C ALA A 422 -13.34 -16.81 16.43
N LEU A 423 -13.89 -16.02 17.35
CA LEU A 423 -13.20 -15.61 18.58
C LEU A 423 -12.88 -16.83 19.46
N MET A 424 -13.80 -17.78 19.60
CA MET A 424 -13.58 -19.02 20.32
C MET A 424 -12.39 -19.78 19.73
N SER A 425 -12.41 -20.02 18.41
CA SER A 425 -11.38 -20.76 17.69
C SER A 425 -10.01 -20.07 17.78
N SER A 426 -9.98 -18.76 17.58
CA SER A 426 -8.77 -17.94 17.73
C SER A 426 -8.23 -17.99 19.17
N THR A 427 -9.09 -17.85 20.17
CA THR A 427 -8.69 -17.93 21.59
C THR A 427 -8.09 -19.29 21.93
N MET A 428 -8.68 -20.39 21.44
CA MET A 428 -8.13 -21.73 21.64
C MET A 428 -6.73 -21.86 21.03
N ARG A 429 -6.54 -21.35 19.79
CA ARG A 429 -5.24 -21.37 19.11
C ARG A 429 -4.20 -20.50 19.81
N GLU A 430 -4.54 -19.29 20.25
CA GLU A 430 -3.60 -18.44 20.99
C GLU A 430 -3.18 -19.09 22.31
N ARG A 431 -4.12 -19.80 22.98
CA ARG A 431 -3.87 -20.51 24.24
C ARG A 431 -2.97 -21.74 24.11
N THR A 432 -2.75 -22.27 22.90
CA THR A 432 -1.73 -23.32 22.70
C THR A 432 -0.32 -22.75 22.75
N VAL A 433 -0.16 -21.44 22.48
CA VAL A 433 1.12 -20.73 22.47
C VAL A 433 1.38 -20.03 23.80
N THR A 434 0.35 -19.46 24.44
CA THR A 434 0.49 -18.74 25.71
C THR A 434 -0.67 -18.97 26.67
N THR A 435 -0.36 -19.23 27.95
CA THR A 435 -1.37 -19.39 29.00
C THR A 435 -1.87 -18.05 29.56
N ALA A 436 -1.28 -16.92 29.14
CA ALA A 436 -1.63 -15.58 29.62
C ALA A 436 -3.03 -15.12 29.16
N ILE A 437 -3.57 -15.71 28.10
CA ILE A 437 -4.88 -15.34 27.54
C ILE A 437 -5.97 -16.12 28.25
N PRO A 438 -7.00 -15.48 28.84
CA PRO A 438 -8.08 -16.18 29.53
C PRO A 438 -8.89 -17.15 28.64
N PRO A 439 -9.57 -18.16 29.23
CA PRO A 439 -10.45 -19.05 28.48
C PRO A 439 -11.59 -18.27 27.81
N TYR A 440 -12.01 -18.70 26.62
CA TYR A 440 -13.16 -18.12 25.93
C TYR A 440 -14.41 -18.16 26.82
N SER A 441 -15.21 -17.09 26.76
CA SER A 441 -16.57 -17.07 27.27
C SER A 441 -17.51 -16.33 26.32
N GLU A 442 -18.54 -17.06 25.88
CA GLU A 442 -19.57 -16.48 25.00
C GLU A 442 -20.33 -15.36 25.70
N THR A 443 -20.69 -15.51 26.97
CA THR A 443 -21.39 -14.46 27.73
C THR A 443 -20.57 -13.18 27.81
N GLN A 444 -19.27 -13.29 28.10
CA GLN A 444 -18.38 -12.13 28.22
C GLN A 444 -18.19 -11.45 26.86
N ALA A 445 -17.95 -12.22 25.80
CA ALA A 445 -17.81 -11.68 24.44
C ALA A 445 -19.10 -11.01 23.95
N TYR A 446 -20.25 -11.66 24.15
CA TYR A 446 -21.55 -11.12 23.76
C TYR A 446 -21.91 -9.84 24.53
N PHE A 447 -21.60 -9.77 25.83
CA PHE A 447 -21.79 -8.57 26.64
C PHE A 447 -21.10 -7.36 25.99
N TRP A 448 -19.82 -7.49 25.64
CA TRP A 448 -19.07 -6.39 25.03
C TRP A 448 -19.57 -6.04 23.62
N VAL A 449 -19.99 -7.01 22.81
CA VAL A 449 -20.65 -6.74 21.52
C VAL A 449 -21.92 -5.90 21.70
N GLN A 450 -22.75 -6.21 22.70
CA GLN A 450 -23.97 -5.43 22.97
C GLN A 450 -23.66 -4.05 23.53
N LEU A 451 -22.71 -3.95 24.46
CA LEU A 451 -22.35 -2.67 25.07
C LEU A 451 -21.78 -1.71 24.03
N VAL A 452 -20.86 -2.19 23.18
CA VAL A 452 -20.26 -1.37 22.11
C VAL A 452 -21.31 -0.99 21.07
N HIS A 453 -22.24 -1.88 20.75
CA HIS A 453 -23.36 -1.56 19.86
C HIS A 453 -24.26 -0.45 20.44
N ALA A 454 -24.63 -0.54 21.73
CA ALA A 454 -25.42 0.48 22.41
C ALA A 454 -24.71 1.84 22.47
N ALA A 455 -23.40 1.84 22.71
CA ALA A 455 -22.55 3.04 22.62
C ALA A 455 -22.62 3.66 21.22
N ILE A 456 -22.30 2.89 20.19
CA ILE A 456 -22.23 3.37 18.81
C ILE A 456 -23.60 3.85 18.30
N ALA A 457 -24.69 3.13 18.59
CA ALA A 457 -26.04 3.54 18.22
C ALA A 457 -26.41 4.91 18.78
N THR A 458 -25.88 5.28 19.95
CA THR A 458 -26.11 6.58 20.57
C THR A 458 -25.40 7.71 19.80
N ALA A 459 -24.20 7.45 19.28
CA ALA A 459 -23.44 8.43 18.51
C ALA A 459 -23.98 8.66 17.09
N THR A 460 -24.72 7.70 16.53
CA THR A 460 -25.20 7.74 15.14
C THR A 460 -26.68 8.13 14.98
N THR A 461 -27.44 8.30 16.08
CA THR A 461 -28.86 8.64 16.04
C THR A 461 -29.07 10.15 15.76
N PRO A 462 -29.69 10.53 14.63
CA PRO A 462 -29.98 11.93 14.32
C PRO A 462 -30.99 12.52 15.32
N GLY A 463 -30.62 13.59 16.02
CA GLY A 463 -31.54 14.36 16.88
C GLY A 463 -31.53 14.03 18.37
N ALA A 464 -30.69 13.12 18.86
CA ALA A 464 -30.68 12.70 20.27
C ALA A 464 -30.03 13.71 21.26
N ASN A 465 -29.39 14.79 20.81
CA ASN A 465 -28.87 15.87 21.68
C ASN A 465 -28.91 17.22 20.96
N LYS A 466 -29.60 18.22 21.53
CA LYS A 466 -29.92 19.52 20.91
C LYS A 466 -28.74 20.52 20.85
N THR A 467 -27.56 20.17 21.32
CA THR A 467 -26.36 21.02 21.32
C THR A 467 -25.30 20.45 20.39
N ALA A 468 -25.04 21.12 19.27
CA ALA A 468 -24.10 20.71 18.21
C ALA A 468 -22.67 20.40 18.73
N SER A 469 -22.29 20.96 19.87
CA SER A 469 -20.96 20.78 20.46
C SER A 469 -20.73 19.43 21.17
N LEU A 470 -21.78 18.67 21.51
CA LEU A 470 -21.70 17.35 22.19
C LEU A 470 -21.69 16.16 21.21
N GLN A 471 -21.72 16.43 19.90
CA GLN A 471 -21.82 15.38 18.89
C GLN A 471 -20.43 14.89 18.44
N TRP A 472 -20.29 13.57 18.36
CA TRP A 472 -19.21 12.93 17.63
C TRP A 472 -19.42 13.18 16.13
N SER A 473 -18.46 13.81 15.47
CA SER A 473 -18.54 14.19 14.05
C SER A 473 -17.69 13.31 13.12
N GLY A 474 -16.89 12.38 13.68
CA GLY A 474 -16.05 11.46 12.91
C GLY A 474 -16.79 10.19 12.46
N SER A 475 -16.16 9.40 11.58
CA SER A 475 -16.72 8.11 11.18
C SER A 475 -16.55 7.08 12.29
N VAL A 476 -17.64 6.43 12.70
CA VAL A 476 -17.59 5.35 13.70
C VAL A 476 -16.86 4.11 13.16
N GLU A 477 -16.85 3.91 11.85
CA GLU A 477 -16.08 2.83 11.20
C GLU A 477 -14.57 2.98 11.38
N SER A 478 -14.09 4.21 11.60
CA SER A 478 -12.68 4.51 11.82
C SER A 478 -12.29 4.62 13.29
N LEU A 479 -13.26 4.53 14.20
CA LEU A 479 -13.04 4.76 15.62
C LEU A 479 -12.04 3.75 16.19
N THR A 480 -10.99 4.23 16.83
CA THR A 480 -10.01 3.38 17.51
C THR A 480 -10.51 2.95 18.89
N LEU A 481 -10.01 1.83 19.42
CA LEU A 481 -10.35 1.38 20.77
C LEU A 481 -10.09 2.47 21.85
N PRO A 482 -8.94 3.18 21.86
CA PRO A 482 -8.72 4.28 22.79
C PRO A 482 -9.74 5.41 22.65
N ALA A 483 -10.12 5.76 21.41
CA ALA A 483 -11.12 6.79 21.15
C ALA A 483 -12.53 6.38 21.61
N LEU A 484 -12.93 5.12 21.36
CA LEU A 484 -14.19 4.54 21.85
C LEU A 484 -14.26 4.60 23.39
N LYS A 485 -13.20 4.12 24.06
CA LYS A 485 -13.13 4.14 25.53
C LYS A 485 -13.22 5.55 26.09
N ALA A 486 -12.51 6.51 25.47
CA ALA A 486 -12.56 7.91 25.87
C ALA A 486 -13.96 8.53 25.64
N LEU A 487 -14.60 8.24 24.50
CA LEU A 487 -15.88 8.82 24.11
C LEU A 487 -17.02 8.40 25.06
N PHE A 488 -17.06 7.12 25.40
CA PHE A 488 -18.14 6.54 26.22
C PHE A 488 -17.76 6.33 27.69
N GLY A 489 -16.50 6.55 28.06
CA GLY A 489 -16.01 6.34 29.42
C GLY A 489 -15.91 4.85 29.79
N ILE A 490 -15.61 3.98 28.82
CA ILE A 490 -15.53 2.53 29.04
C ILE A 490 -14.20 2.19 29.72
N THR A 491 -14.29 1.53 30.87
CA THR A 491 -13.16 1.18 31.73
C THR A 491 -12.80 -0.31 31.65
N GLY A 492 -13.76 -1.19 31.38
CA GLY A 492 -13.61 -2.64 31.43
C GLY A 492 -14.37 -3.32 32.58
N ASP A 493 -14.88 -2.55 33.54
CA ASP A 493 -15.60 -3.06 34.73
C ASP A 493 -17.13 -2.95 34.62
N GLU A 494 -17.66 -2.46 33.50
CA GLU A 494 -19.10 -2.21 33.29
C GLU A 494 -19.96 -3.47 33.51
N TRP A 495 -19.41 -4.65 33.23
CA TRP A 495 -20.09 -5.93 33.45
C TRP A 495 -20.55 -6.14 34.90
N ARG A 496 -19.85 -5.55 35.89
CA ARG A 496 -20.14 -5.73 37.32
C ARG A 496 -21.50 -5.18 37.74
N GLU A 497 -22.03 -4.23 36.98
CA GLU A 497 -23.38 -3.71 37.20
C GLU A 497 -24.48 -4.67 36.75
N HIS A 498 -24.16 -5.52 35.76
CA HIS A 498 -25.11 -6.40 35.08
C HIS A 498 -25.02 -7.84 35.58
N TYR A 499 -23.83 -8.31 35.93
CA TYR A 499 -23.55 -9.69 36.30
C TYR A 499 -22.96 -9.82 37.71
N SER A 500 -23.33 -10.89 38.43
CA SER A 500 -22.56 -11.39 39.57
C SER A 500 -21.29 -12.10 39.09
N ALA A 501 -20.22 -12.06 39.89
CA ALA A 501 -18.99 -12.80 39.59
C ALA A 501 -19.25 -14.32 39.44
N LYS A 502 -20.18 -14.86 40.24
CA LYS A 502 -20.59 -16.26 40.19
C LYS A 502 -21.12 -16.65 38.80
N LEU A 503 -21.97 -15.82 38.20
CA LEU A 503 -22.50 -16.09 36.85
C LEU A 503 -21.43 -15.81 35.78
N TRP A 504 -20.75 -14.68 35.87
CA TRP A 504 -19.75 -14.20 34.90
C TRP A 504 -18.59 -15.18 34.66
N GLU A 505 -18.17 -15.88 35.71
CA GLU A 505 -17.05 -16.84 35.65
C GLU A 505 -17.50 -18.30 35.51
N SER A 506 -18.82 -18.55 35.48
CA SER A 506 -19.38 -19.90 35.45
C SER A 506 -19.06 -20.66 34.16
N LEU A 507 -19.02 -22.00 34.25
CA LEU A 507 -18.90 -22.86 33.07
C LEU A 507 -20.05 -22.63 32.07
N GLY A 508 -21.26 -22.38 32.59
CA GLY A 508 -22.43 -22.06 31.76
C GLY A 508 -22.23 -20.79 30.92
N ALA A 509 -21.63 -19.74 31.51
CA ALA A 509 -21.29 -18.51 30.81
C ALA A 509 -20.21 -18.70 29.73
N ARG A 510 -19.37 -19.75 29.86
CA ARG A 510 -18.37 -20.09 28.84
C ARG A 510 -18.98 -20.77 27.62
N MET A 511 -19.91 -21.69 27.86
CA MET A 511 -20.47 -22.57 26.84
C MET A 511 -21.53 -21.88 25.98
N GLN A 512 -22.30 -20.95 26.55
CA GLN A 512 -23.38 -20.26 25.85
C GLN A 512 -23.71 -18.94 26.56
N PHE A 513 -24.33 -18.00 25.83
CA PHE A 513 -24.81 -16.75 26.41
C PHE A 513 -25.76 -16.98 27.61
N GLN A 514 -25.45 -16.33 28.73
CA GLN A 514 -26.31 -16.26 29.91
C GLN A 514 -26.84 -14.83 30.09
N PRO A 515 -28.15 -14.64 30.31
CA PRO A 515 -28.70 -13.31 30.56
C PRO A 515 -28.17 -12.73 31.89
N PRO A 516 -28.06 -11.40 32.02
CA PRO A 516 -27.63 -10.75 33.26
C PRO A 516 -28.51 -11.10 34.47
N ASP A 517 -27.90 -11.34 35.63
CA ASP A 517 -28.60 -11.68 36.89
C ASP A 517 -28.79 -10.48 37.83
N LYS A 518 -28.19 -9.31 37.55
CA LYS A 518 -28.40 -8.07 38.33
C LYS A 518 -29.25 -7.04 37.61
N LYS A 519 -28.83 -6.63 36.41
CA LYS A 519 -29.47 -5.57 35.62
C LYS A 519 -29.50 -5.95 34.14
N PRO A 520 -30.60 -5.70 33.42
CA PRO A 520 -30.66 -5.95 31.98
C PRO A 520 -29.59 -5.12 31.24
N LEU A 521 -29.15 -5.61 30.08
CA LEU A 521 -28.16 -4.91 29.25
C LEU A 521 -28.73 -3.57 28.75
N PRO A 522 -27.90 -2.52 28.65
CA PRO A 522 -28.35 -1.22 28.17
C PRO A 522 -28.59 -1.27 26.65
N ASN A 523 -29.62 -0.54 26.20
CA ASN A 523 -29.89 -0.35 24.76
C ASN A 523 -29.22 0.92 24.20
N VAL A 524 -28.86 1.87 25.06
CA VAL A 524 -28.26 3.18 24.73
C VAL A 524 -27.24 3.53 25.82
N ILE A 525 -26.10 4.12 25.45
CA ILE A 525 -25.08 4.63 26.38
C ILE A 525 -24.83 6.10 26.06
N ALA A 526 -25.33 6.98 26.93
CA ALA A 526 -25.24 8.42 26.71
C ALA A 526 -23.78 8.92 26.72
N VAL A 527 -23.44 9.75 25.73
CA VAL A 527 -22.21 10.57 25.78
C VAL A 527 -22.44 11.68 26.80
N SER A 528 -21.66 11.65 27.88
CA SER A 528 -22.02 12.42 29.07
C SER A 528 -21.44 13.84 29.14
N ASP A 529 -20.44 14.21 28.32
CA ASP A 529 -19.84 15.57 28.34
C ASP A 529 -18.88 15.86 27.15
N HIS A 530 -18.61 17.14 26.87
CA HIS A 530 -17.65 17.66 25.88
C HIS A 530 -16.21 17.18 26.15
N THR A 531 -15.82 17.02 27.42
CA THR A 531 -14.49 16.54 27.79
C THR A 531 -14.20 15.15 27.20
N ARG A 532 -15.22 14.29 27.12
CA ARG A 532 -15.09 12.94 26.55
C ARG A 532 -14.95 12.99 25.03
N VAL A 533 -15.71 13.85 24.36
CA VAL A 533 -15.60 14.08 22.92
C VAL A 533 -14.21 14.63 22.56
N GLY A 534 -13.71 15.61 23.31
CA GLY A 534 -12.36 16.16 23.13
C GLY A 534 -11.25 15.13 23.40
N ALA A 535 -11.42 14.28 24.42
CA ALA A 535 -10.47 13.19 24.69
C ALA A 535 -10.45 12.14 23.57
N ALA A 536 -11.61 11.79 23.01
CA ALA A 536 -11.74 10.86 21.89
C ALA A 536 -11.11 11.42 20.61
N ARG A 537 -11.42 12.67 20.25
CA ARG A 537 -10.77 13.38 19.13
C ARG A 537 -9.26 13.45 19.31
N GLY A 538 -8.79 13.75 20.51
CA GLY A 538 -7.36 13.73 20.81
C GLY A 538 -6.72 12.34 20.70
N ALA A 539 -7.44 11.27 21.03
CA ALA A 539 -6.97 9.90 20.82
C ALA A 539 -6.85 9.57 19.33
N MET A 540 -7.84 9.94 18.52
CA MET A 540 -7.79 9.81 17.06
C MET A 540 -6.62 10.61 16.46
N ALA A 541 -6.50 11.88 16.82
CA ALA A 541 -5.45 12.75 16.31
C ALA A 541 -4.04 12.20 16.60
N ARG A 542 -3.82 11.61 17.78
CA ARG A 542 -2.55 10.95 18.10
C ARG A 542 -2.28 9.75 17.19
N SER A 543 -3.28 8.93 16.91
CA SER A 543 -3.12 7.74 16.05
C SER A 543 -2.74 8.11 14.61
N TYR A 544 -3.21 9.23 14.08
CA TYR A 544 -2.94 9.61 12.69
C TYR A 544 -1.75 10.58 12.53
N ALA A 545 -1.37 11.31 13.59
CA ALA A 545 -0.23 12.23 13.55
C ALA A 545 1.12 11.57 13.87
N ALA A 546 1.13 10.42 14.56
CA ALA A 546 2.34 9.67 14.90
C ALA A 546 2.83 8.78 13.73
N GLU A 547 4.03 8.21 13.86
CA GLU A 547 4.62 7.23 12.92
C GLU A 547 3.77 5.95 12.74
N ASP A 548 2.78 5.73 13.62
CA ASP A 548 1.91 4.55 13.71
C ASP A 548 0.53 4.79 13.05
N GLU A 549 0.47 5.09 11.75
CA GLU A 549 -0.83 5.12 11.05
C GLU A 549 -1.53 3.75 11.28
N PRO A 550 -2.77 3.69 11.82
CA PRO A 550 -3.36 2.42 12.28
C PRO A 550 -3.48 1.33 11.21
N ARG A 551 -3.48 1.73 9.93
CA ARG A 551 -3.60 0.85 8.76
C ARG A 551 -2.26 0.34 8.24
N SER A 552 -1.14 0.75 8.85
CA SER A 552 0.21 0.32 8.46
C SER A 552 0.61 -1.06 9.00
N GLU A 553 -0.11 -1.57 10.00
CA GLU A 553 0.08 -2.91 10.57
C GLU A 553 -1.19 -3.75 10.38
N LEU A 554 -1.02 -5.08 10.34
CA LEU A 554 -2.16 -5.99 10.36
C LEU A 554 -2.88 -5.93 11.71
N PRO A 555 -4.22 -5.95 11.73
CA PRO A 555 -4.99 -6.16 12.95
C PRO A 555 -4.57 -7.46 13.68
N PRO A 556 -4.82 -7.56 14.99
CA PRO A 556 -4.58 -8.80 15.74
C PRO A 556 -5.23 -10.02 15.08
N PRO A 557 -4.63 -11.23 15.17
CA PRO A 557 -5.15 -12.44 14.52
C PRO A 557 -6.61 -12.76 14.84
N LYS A 558 -7.07 -12.48 16.07
CA LYS A 558 -8.47 -12.65 16.48
C LYS A 558 -9.42 -11.76 15.66
N ASP A 559 -9.02 -10.53 15.35
CA ASP A 559 -9.86 -9.55 14.66
C ASP A 559 -9.92 -9.91 13.17
N LEU A 560 -8.79 -10.34 12.60
CA LEU A 560 -8.75 -10.91 11.24
C LEU A 560 -9.62 -12.16 11.10
N ALA A 561 -9.57 -13.08 12.06
CA ALA A 561 -10.40 -14.29 12.05
C ALA A 561 -11.90 -13.95 12.06
N VAL A 562 -12.28 -12.93 12.81
CA VAL A 562 -13.65 -12.40 12.83
C VAL A 562 -14.02 -11.78 11.49
N MET A 563 -13.19 -10.89 10.95
CA MET A 563 -13.43 -10.30 9.63
C MET A 563 -13.62 -11.38 8.56
N ALA A 564 -12.82 -12.45 8.57
CA ALA A 564 -12.94 -13.57 7.64
C ALA A 564 -14.24 -14.36 7.83
N ALA A 565 -14.63 -14.64 9.07
CA ALA A 565 -15.88 -15.35 9.38
C ALA A 565 -17.11 -14.54 8.98
N VAL A 566 -17.10 -13.23 9.22
CA VAL A 566 -18.16 -12.31 8.81
C VAL A 566 -18.23 -12.25 7.29
N LEU A 567 -17.12 -12.03 6.60
CA LEU A 567 -17.07 -11.96 5.14
C LEU A 567 -17.58 -13.26 4.47
N ALA A 568 -17.22 -14.43 5.02
CA ALA A 568 -17.76 -15.71 4.57
C ALA A 568 -19.29 -15.79 4.75
N GLN A 569 -19.81 -15.35 5.90
CA GLN A 569 -21.25 -15.34 6.18
C GLN A 569 -22.01 -14.37 5.28
N GLU A 570 -21.48 -13.17 5.05
CA GLU A 570 -22.12 -12.16 4.20
C GLU A 570 -22.29 -12.66 2.76
N LEU A 571 -21.26 -13.33 2.23
CA LEU A 571 -21.29 -13.90 0.88
C LEU A 571 -22.24 -15.08 0.79
N ALA A 572 -22.30 -15.94 1.81
CA ALA A 572 -23.27 -17.03 1.88
C ALA A 572 -24.72 -16.53 1.86
N ASP A 573 -24.99 -15.39 2.51
CA ASP A 573 -26.31 -14.76 2.58
C ASP A 573 -26.63 -13.86 1.36
N GLY A 574 -25.74 -13.77 0.36
CA GLY A 574 -25.90 -12.89 -0.82
C GLY A 574 -25.69 -11.39 -0.55
N SER A 575 -25.28 -11.05 0.67
CA SER A 575 -25.12 -9.69 1.20
C SER A 575 -23.69 -9.16 1.19
N GLY A 576 -22.74 -9.90 0.58
CA GLY A 576 -21.31 -9.60 0.54
C GLY A 576 -20.97 -8.15 0.23
N SER A 577 -19.95 -7.62 0.88
CA SER A 577 -19.30 -6.37 0.48
C SER A 577 -18.62 -6.49 -0.89
N ASP A 578 -18.29 -5.35 -1.52
CA ASP A 578 -17.57 -5.35 -2.80
C ASP A 578 -16.18 -6.00 -2.67
N HIS A 579 -15.49 -5.76 -1.54
CA HIS A 579 -14.26 -6.45 -1.17
C HIS A 579 -14.44 -7.97 -1.15
N GLY A 580 -15.45 -8.46 -0.43
CA GLY A 580 -15.73 -9.91 -0.36
C GLY A 580 -16.04 -10.52 -1.74
N ARG A 581 -16.83 -9.83 -2.58
CA ARG A 581 -17.14 -10.28 -3.94
C ARG A 581 -15.89 -10.34 -4.81
N MET A 582 -15.01 -9.35 -4.72
CA MET A 582 -13.75 -9.32 -5.46
C MET A 582 -12.85 -10.50 -5.07
N ILE A 583 -12.65 -10.75 -3.77
CA ILE A 583 -11.82 -11.89 -3.31
C ILE A 583 -12.44 -13.22 -3.72
N GLN A 584 -13.77 -13.36 -3.67
CA GLN A 584 -14.46 -14.57 -4.13
C GLN A 584 -14.34 -14.79 -5.65
N ALA A 585 -14.42 -13.72 -6.45
CA ALA A 585 -14.23 -13.80 -7.90
C ALA A 585 -12.79 -14.21 -8.23
N LEU A 586 -11.79 -13.55 -7.61
CA LEU A 586 -10.38 -13.90 -7.76
C LEU A 586 -10.09 -15.34 -7.36
N PHE A 587 -10.64 -15.80 -6.22
CA PHE A 587 -10.50 -17.19 -5.79
C PHE A 587 -11.02 -18.16 -6.85
N ARG A 588 -12.24 -17.95 -7.37
CA ARG A 588 -12.82 -18.81 -8.41
C ARG A 588 -12.03 -18.80 -9.72
N THR A 589 -11.46 -17.66 -10.09
CA THR A 589 -10.67 -17.52 -11.31
C THR A 589 -9.28 -18.14 -11.18
N LEU A 590 -8.61 -17.97 -10.03
CA LEU A 590 -7.23 -18.40 -9.81
C LEU A 590 -7.11 -19.84 -9.30
N GLN A 591 -8.19 -20.42 -8.78
CA GLN A 591 -8.19 -21.79 -8.27
C GLN A 591 -8.00 -22.80 -9.41
N PRO A 592 -7.04 -23.74 -9.29
CA PRO A 592 -6.86 -24.82 -10.27
C PRO A 592 -8.11 -25.69 -10.35
N SER A 593 -8.51 -26.09 -11.56
CA SER A 593 -9.63 -27.03 -11.72
C SER A 593 -9.26 -28.40 -11.14
N VAL A 594 -10.25 -29.17 -10.69
CA VAL A 594 -10.02 -30.54 -10.15
C VAL A 594 -9.37 -31.46 -11.21
N GLU A 595 -9.61 -31.18 -12.50
CA GLU A 595 -9.02 -31.89 -13.65
C GLU A 595 -7.53 -31.54 -13.87
N ASP A 596 -7.03 -30.43 -13.31
CA ASP A 596 -5.63 -29.98 -13.46
C ASP A 596 -4.64 -30.75 -12.58
N ARG A 597 -5.09 -31.41 -11.51
CA ARG A 597 -4.21 -32.09 -10.54
C ARG A 597 -3.59 -33.40 -11.03
N GLY A 598 -3.77 -33.76 -12.31
CA GLY A 598 -3.31 -35.05 -12.87
C GLY A 598 -2.94 -35.09 -14.36
N GLN A 599 -2.76 -33.95 -15.05
CA GLN A 599 -2.46 -33.91 -16.50
C GLN A 599 -1.25 -33.02 -16.88
N ASP A 600 -0.77 -33.20 -18.12
CA ASP A 600 0.38 -32.56 -18.79
C ASP A 600 0.88 -31.22 -18.18
N PRO A 601 2.15 -31.17 -17.70
CA PRO A 601 2.77 -29.96 -17.15
C PRO A 601 2.70 -28.73 -18.05
N ARG A 602 2.72 -28.89 -19.38
CA ARG A 602 2.65 -27.75 -20.32
C ARG A 602 1.24 -27.15 -20.37
N GLY A 603 0.22 -28.00 -20.46
CA GLY A 603 -1.19 -27.58 -20.42
C GLY A 603 -1.59 -26.90 -19.11
N HIS A 604 -1.05 -27.34 -17.98
CA HIS A 604 -1.28 -26.70 -16.68
C HIS A 604 -0.69 -25.28 -16.62
N ARG A 605 0.53 -25.09 -17.14
CA ARG A 605 1.21 -23.79 -17.16
C ARG A 605 0.43 -22.75 -17.95
N LYS A 606 0.00 -23.09 -19.17
CA LYS A 606 -0.78 -22.18 -20.04
C LYS A 606 -2.10 -21.74 -19.40
N ARG A 607 -2.83 -22.68 -18.79
CA ARG A 607 -4.10 -22.40 -18.08
C ARG A 607 -3.91 -21.45 -16.90
N ARG A 608 -2.83 -21.62 -16.14
CA ARG A 608 -2.50 -20.77 -15.00
C ARG A 608 -2.13 -19.34 -15.41
N SER A 609 -1.37 -19.17 -16.50
CA SER A 609 -1.14 -17.84 -17.09
C SER A 609 -2.45 -17.17 -17.51
N LEU A 610 -3.37 -17.92 -18.14
CA LEU A 610 -4.67 -17.38 -18.55
C LEU A 610 -5.52 -16.95 -17.35
N ALA A 611 -5.57 -17.75 -16.28
CA ALA A 611 -6.28 -17.44 -15.05
C ALA A 611 -5.77 -16.13 -14.40
N ILE A 612 -4.45 -15.93 -14.35
CA ILE A 612 -3.87 -14.67 -13.86
C ILE A 612 -4.31 -13.49 -14.71
N ALA A 613 -4.26 -13.67 -16.03
CA ALA A 613 -4.71 -12.68 -17.00
C ALA A 613 -6.21 -12.33 -16.82
N GLU A 614 -7.07 -13.32 -16.64
CA GLU A 614 -8.50 -13.11 -16.35
C GLU A 614 -8.70 -12.41 -15.00
N GLY A 615 -7.95 -12.79 -13.97
CA GLY A 615 -7.98 -12.14 -12.66
C GLY A 615 -7.66 -10.65 -12.72
N LEU A 616 -6.74 -10.25 -13.59
CA LEU A 616 -6.36 -8.83 -13.79
C LEU A 616 -7.38 -8.02 -14.60
N GLU A 617 -8.33 -8.67 -15.23
CA GLU A 617 -9.45 -8.01 -15.91
C GLU A 617 -10.72 -7.96 -15.06
N LEU A 618 -10.75 -8.66 -13.93
CA LEU A 618 -11.90 -8.62 -13.03
C LEU A 618 -12.12 -7.19 -12.52
N PRO A 619 -13.36 -6.67 -12.61
CA PRO A 619 -13.67 -5.36 -12.04
C PRO A 619 -13.47 -5.41 -10.53
N CYS A 620 -12.82 -4.39 -9.98
CA CYS A 620 -12.65 -4.17 -8.55
C CYS A 620 -13.58 -3.04 -8.08
N PRO A 621 -14.91 -3.25 -7.98
CA PRO A 621 -15.82 -2.20 -7.52
C PRO A 621 -15.46 -1.76 -6.10
N GLY A 622 -15.45 -0.45 -5.85
CA GLY A 622 -15.19 0.12 -4.52
C GLY A 622 -13.72 0.09 -4.05
N ILE A 623 -12.81 -0.57 -4.77
CA ILE A 623 -11.36 -0.60 -4.50
C ILE A 623 -10.71 0.03 -5.74
N ILE A 624 -10.13 1.23 -5.59
CA ILE A 624 -9.54 2.06 -6.66
C ILE A 624 -9.07 1.20 -7.85
N ASP A 625 -9.80 1.25 -8.96
CA ASP A 625 -9.62 0.32 -10.07
C ASP A 625 -8.42 0.75 -10.93
N GLY A 626 -7.26 0.19 -10.63
CA GLY A 626 -6.00 0.56 -11.25
C GLY A 626 -5.02 -0.61 -11.31
N SER A 627 -4.02 -0.48 -12.18
CA SER A 627 -3.02 -1.52 -12.44
C SER A 627 -2.35 -1.99 -11.14
N THR A 628 -1.94 -1.09 -10.25
CA THR A 628 -1.31 -1.48 -8.99
C THR A 628 -2.23 -2.30 -8.09
N GLN A 629 -3.50 -1.88 -7.98
CA GLN A 629 -4.46 -2.46 -7.06
C GLN A 629 -4.90 -3.87 -7.51
N ARG A 630 -5.16 -4.04 -8.81
CA ARG A 630 -5.50 -5.36 -9.37
C ARG A 630 -4.35 -6.35 -9.18
N MET A 631 -3.14 -5.90 -9.46
CA MET A 631 -1.93 -6.73 -9.33
C MET A 631 -1.72 -7.16 -7.88
N PHE A 632 -1.84 -6.24 -6.93
CA PHE A 632 -1.75 -6.56 -5.51
C PHE A 632 -2.73 -7.67 -5.10
N TRP A 633 -4.02 -7.53 -5.43
CA TRP A 633 -5.02 -8.51 -4.99
C TRP A 633 -4.89 -9.85 -5.73
N VAL A 634 -4.58 -9.85 -7.03
CA VAL A 634 -4.28 -11.08 -7.77
C VAL A 634 -3.09 -11.80 -7.14
N GLN A 635 -2.02 -11.09 -6.78
CA GLN A 635 -0.86 -11.68 -6.10
C GLN A 635 -1.23 -12.29 -4.74
N GLN A 636 -1.93 -11.53 -3.88
CA GLN A 636 -2.28 -12.00 -2.54
C GLN A 636 -3.19 -13.24 -2.59
N VAL A 637 -4.18 -13.26 -3.48
CA VAL A 637 -5.07 -14.41 -3.64
C VAL A 637 -4.34 -15.59 -4.29
N LEU A 638 -3.48 -15.35 -5.28
CA LEU A 638 -2.70 -16.42 -5.92
C LEU A 638 -1.81 -17.14 -4.90
N LEU A 639 -1.09 -16.40 -4.05
CA LEU A 639 -0.26 -16.98 -2.98
C LEU A 639 -1.09 -17.82 -2.01
N ALA A 640 -2.26 -17.31 -1.61
CA ALA A 640 -3.16 -18.02 -0.71
C ALA A 640 -3.71 -19.32 -1.34
N VAL A 641 -4.09 -19.27 -2.63
CA VAL A 641 -4.63 -20.42 -3.38
C VAL A 641 -3.61 -21.55 -3.48
N GLU A 642 -2.33 -21.24 -3.71
CA GLU A 642 -1.29 -22.27 -3.80
C GLU A 642 -1.11 -23.06 -2.50
N SER A 643 -1.32 -22.40 -1.35
CA SER A 643 -1.23 -23.04 -0.03
C SER A 643 -2.54 -23.71 0.42
N PHE A 644 -3.61 -23.64 -0.38
CA PHE A 644 -4.95 -24.04 0.05
C PHE A 644 -5.39 -25.41 -0.50
N GLU A 645 -5.63 -26.34 0.42
CA GLU A 645 -6.15 -27.68 0.13
C GLU A 645 -7.67 -27.74 0.32
N GLY A 646 -8.43 -27.06 -0.55
CA GLY A 646 -9.89 -27.09 -0.49
C GLY A 646 -10.59 -26.56 -1.73
N ALA A 647 -11.93 -26.62 -1.72
CA ALA A 647 -12.80 -26.15 -2.81
C ALA A 647 -13.74 -25.01 -2.38
N ASP A 648 -14.09 -24.93 -1.09
CA ASP A 648 -15.03 -23.95 -0.57
C ASP A 648 -14.37 -22.59 -0.28
N PHE A 649 -15.04 -21.51 -0.68
CA PHE A 649 -14.56 -20.15 -0.43
C PHE A 649 -14.57 -19.78 1.06
N GLY A 650 -15.55 -20.26 1.82
CA GLY A 650 -15.64 -20.01 3.26
C GLY A 650 -14.44 -20.59 4.01
N ASP A 651 -14.02 -21.79 3.63
CA ASP A 651 -12.81 -22.42 4.19
C ASP A 651 -11.52 -21.72 3.70
N PHE A 652 -11.48 -21.28 2.44
CA PHE A 652 -10.37 -20.50 1.89
C PHE A 652 -10.14 -19.21 2.67
N ILE A 653 -11.18 -18.40 2.90
CA ILE A 653 -11.01 -17.12 3.59
C ILE A 653 -10.70 -17.31 5.09
N ARG A 654 -11.26 -18.35 5.74
CA ARG A 654 -10.97 -18.65 7.15
C ARG A 654 -9.56 -19.19 7.37
N SER A 655 -8.97 -19.86 6.39
CA SER A 655 -7.56 -20.27 6.42
C SER A 655 -6.60 -19.11 6.08
N ASN A 656 -7.08 -18.15 5.28
CA ASN A 656 -6.31 -16.98 4.82
C ASN A 656 -6.88 -15.65 5.35
N VAL A 657 -6.99 -15.53 6.69
CA VAL A 657 -7.71 -14.44 7.37
C VAL A 657 -7.25 -13.02 7.03
N HIS A 658 -6.00 -12.85 6.60
CA HIS A 658 -5.44 -11.55 6.21
C HIS A 658 -6.14 -10.98 4.96
N LEU A 659 -6.64 -11.83 4.05
CA LEU A 659 -7.38 -11.40 2.86
C LEU A 659 -8.74 -10.77 3.20
N ALA A 660 -9.28 -11.03 4.39
CA ALA A 660 -10.53 -10.40 4.84
C ALA A 660 -10.34 -8.93 5.25
N TYR A 661 -9.10 -8.48 5.46
CA TYR A 661 -8.80 -7.10 5.81
C TYR A 661 -8.75 -6.23 4.56
N LYS A 662 -9.80 -5.42 4.33
CA LYS A 662 -9.91 -4.54 3.16
C LYS A 662 -8.75 -3.54 3.00
N ASP A 663 -8.14 -3.14 4.12
CA ASP A 663 -7.03 -2.18 4.14
C ASP A 663 -5.65 -2.87 4.14
N LEU A 664 -5.59 -4.19 3.86
CA LEU A 664 -4.34 -4.95 3.67
C LEU A 664 -3.32 -4.24 2.75
N PRO A 665 -3.70 -3.58 1.64
CA PRO A 665 -2.75 -2.83 0.83
C PRO A 665 -1.97 -1.78 1.60
N LEU A 666 -2.56 -1.13 2.61
CA LEU A 666 -1.94 -0.03 3.34
C LEU A 666 -0.85 -0.49 4.32
N VAL A 667 -0.73 -1.80 4.54
CA VAL A 667 0.42 -2.42 5.22
C VAL A 667 1.66 -2.40 4.32
N HIS A 668 1.47 -2.45 3.01
CA HIS A 668 2.53 -2.54 2.00
C HIS A 668 2.79 -1.21 1.30
N TYR A 669 1.75 -0.42 1.10
CA TYR A 669 1.78 0.84 0.37
C TYR A 669 1.41 2.02 1.27
N SER A 670 2.06 3.16 1.09
CA SER A 670 1.57 4.41 1.62
C SER A 670 0.24 4.79 0.96
N PRO A 671 -0.69 5.46 1.67
CA PRO A 671 -1.93 5.94 1.06
C PRO A 671 -1.69 6.80 -0.19
N MET A 672 -0.60 7.57 -0.18
CA MET A 672 -0.22 8.49 -1.26
C MET A 672 0.20 7.74 -2.52
N LEU A 673 1.02 6.68 -2.41
CA LEU A 673 1.36 5.84 -3.55
C LEU A 673 0.12 5.10 -4.03
N TRP A 674 -0.62 4.46 -3.11
CA TRP A 674 -1.79 3.65 -3.43
C TRP A 674 -2.91 4.43 -4.15
N ALA A 675 -3.09 5.72 -3.86
CA ALA A 675 -4.11 6.54 -4.50
C ALA A 675 -3.62 7.34 -5.73
N SER A 676 -2.34 7.25 -6.07
CA SER A 676 -1.73 8.03 -7.15
C SER A 676 -2.27 7.66 -8.54
N GLN A 677 -2.20 8.63 -9.46
CA GLN A 677 -2.55 8.44 -10.85
C GLN A 677 -1.61 7.43 -11.53
N GLU A 678 -0.33 7.44 -11.15
CA GLU A 678 0.68 6.48 -11.62
C GLU A 678 0.32 5.06 -11.18
N ALA A 679 -0.11 4.85 -9.93
CA ALA A 679 -0.55 3.54 -9.45
C ALA A 679 -1.78 3.01 -10.20
N LYS A 680 -2.60 3.89 -10.76
CA LYS A 680 -3.72 3.49 -11.62
C LYS A 680 -3.28 3.08 -13.01
N ALA A 681 -2.36 3.83 -13.60
CA ALA A 681 -1.87 3.58 -14.95
C ALA A 681 -0.98 2.34 -14.99
N VAL A 682 -0.07 2.20 -14.03
CA VAL A 682 1.01 1.22 -14.03
C VAL A 682 1.10 0.50 -12.70
N TYR A 683 1.69 -0.69 -12.69
CA TYR A 683 1.99 -1.36 -11.43
C TYR A 683 3.22 -0.71 -10.78
N LEU A 684 3.03 -0.24 -9.55
CA LEU A 684 4.09 0.29 -8.70
C LEU A 684 4.35 -0.70 -7.56
N GLY A 685 5.64 -0.87 -7.23
CA GLY A 685 6.06 -1.67 -6.09
C GLY A 685 5.70 -1.00 -4.75
N PRO A 686 5.58 -1.77 -3.66
CA PRO A 686 5.28 -1.25 -2.32
C PRO A 686 6.41 -0.38 -1.77
N ASP A 687 6.06 0.73 -1.13
CA ASP A 687 6.98 1.70 -0.50
C ASP A 687 7.07 1.60 1.03
N ARG A 688 6.24 0.76 1.68
CA ARG A 688 6.33 0.47 3.13
C ARG A 688 6.98 -0.86 3.42
N LYS A 689 6.40 -1.94 2.89
CA LYS A 689 6.80 -3.31 3.16
C LYS A 689 6.79 -4.11 1.88
N SER A 690 7.94 -4.67 1.51
CA SER A 690 8.06 -5.59 0.38
C SER A 690 7.01 -6.69 0.48
N LEU A 691 6.39 -7.01 -0.65
CA LEU A 691 5.56 -8.19 -0.76
C LEU A 691 6.46 -9.41 -0.61
N SER A 692 5.97 -10.45 0.06
CA SER A 692 6.70 -11.72 0.13
C SER A 692 7.01 -12.17 -1.29
N SER A 693 8.29 -12.23 -1.59
CA SER A 693 8.78 -12.58 -2.90
C SER A 693 8.35 -14.04 -3.18
N PHE A 694 7.78 -14.28 -4.37
CA PHE A 694 7.07 -15.50 -4.80
C PHE A 694 7.87 -16.81 -4.60
N ILE A 695 7.95 -17.32 -3.37
CA ILE A 695 8.70 -18.51 -2.99
C ILE A 695 7.81 -19.31 -2.04
N ILE A 696 7.47 -20.54 -2.46
CA ILE A 696 6.95 -21.60 -1.58
C ILE A 696 8.13 -22.38 -1.02
#